data_AF-N8YIP4-F1
#
_entry.id   AF-N8YIP4-F1
#
_cell.length_a   1.000
_cell.length_b   1.000
_cell.length_c   1.000
_cell.angle_alpha   90.00
_cell.angle_beta   90.00
_cell.angle_gamma   90.00
#
_symmetry.space_group_name_H-M   'P 1'
#
loop_
_entity.id
_entity.type
_entity.pdbx_description
1 polymer ?
#
loop_
_entity_poly.entity_id
_entity_poly.type
_entity_poly.pdbx_seq_one_letter_code
_entity_poly.pdbx_strand_id
1 'polypeptide(L)'
;MHLKKLTLCLLGLSLSACSTHVIKSNALSADQDAPQRAIQGFNALYEYPNFDYRGQVKVRLDSVQKANTADTKQLDPTIEKKVNQYLKDQKIKLTDAQKKDLYQAIAKQDSKYFSRFAGMGADVVQNIVNDLQIRYDGTVNYRQKMASFNLETQYKKPNLSVEMRVPTVLDLDNYKFYTHIFSLMPYLANSQDQDKYAYYDFSKYKDDIAKVNGKALVEFLKQSGATSYLIASPNQIESLAVSSAEKQAGVVEKIRLNTSIEEMFLQGQLYSTVNRQYFMNSVLGLSPTNIAKLLDTPGENQSSDAANEAAQAAMKAVEEASAGINTDDAGVADAASAMYQLYSAVNRQSHDASEEEVDAVYADAQDAAKKAVEDDEDYATSQASDAAEQEDDNVEAESEEASAERQKILTEQQCEDLTKAKAHPRFGDVEYCQYHYEIDVLSTEAKDDASSASKALQQQSNAALVKTFTGYAKDQLVDAQQFKQLWNQHHTEVEASLPPKNKRNPLIVDLSLDNKGRAVKADYDLGVDFDKLNRKLNVKMDMQFLNYGNASKIDQSVLQQAKPFKDIFKGSIMEQAVGGIAGVSGDTGSRSEQKYLTLDERLAQLAEQVYTQTGSYEKTYKAVFIAKLTAEKPELIKQYSAQDLQEIAAIYAYSYSDEKIYNPKGQVLKQVQALQKKHHLEDDHQYDDGLGNAVDEIVAKVWKDKQSVLEIQNLVKKYKTTEAVFAQYYMQKFEAENEIEKGQRADFIKTAKILAKSYTAFKRNKFNDQVVAGLDQDATEFIDYDLFKQTYQILSDAKLK
;
A
#
# COMPACT_ATOMS: atom_id res chain seq x y z
N MET A 1 -16.46 3.21 13.09
CA MET A 1 -16.22 3.78 11.74
C MET A 1 -16.75 5.21 11.51
N HIS A 2 -17.26 5.96 12.51
CA HIS A 2 -18.04 7.20 12.25
C HIS A 2 -17.25 8.52 12.22
N LEU A 3 -16.08 8.63 12.88
CA LEU A 3 -15.30 9.88 12.90
C LEU A 3 -14.55 10.15 11.58
N LYS A 4 -14.06 9.11 10.88
CA LYS A 4 -13.39 9.27 9.57
C LYS A 4 -14.36 9.69 8.43
N LYS A 5 -15.65 9.37 8.56
CA LYS A 5 -16.70 9.76 7.59
C LYS A 5 -17.20 11.19 7.81
N LEU A 6 -17.04 11.73 9.03
CA LEU A 6 -17.35 13.12 9.35
C LEU A 6 -16.27 14.09 8.86
N THR A 7 -15.04 13.67 8.62
CA THR A 7 -13.93 14.58 8.26
C THR A 7 -14.15 15.30 6.92
N LEU A 8 -14.75 14.63 5.93
CA LEU A 8 -15.10 15.25 4.65
C LEU A 8 -16.34 16.16 4.76
N CYS A 9 -17.27 15.84 5.67
CA CYS A 9 -18.40 16.70 5.99
C CYS A 9 -17.98 17.92 6.82
N LEU A 10 -16.99 17.80 7.72
CA LEU A 10 -16.54 18.86 8.62
C LEU A 10 -15.73 19.95 7.91
N LEU A 11 -14.94 19.60 6.89
CA LEU A 11 -14.28 20.59 6.01
C LEU A 11 -15.28 21.34 5.13
N GLY A 12 -16.44 20.75 4.81
CA GLY A 12 -17.55 21.43 4.12
C GLY A 12 -18.53 22.16 5.06
N LEU A 13 -18.66 21.72 6.31
CA LEU A 13 -19.54 22.31 7.33
C LEU A 13 -18.95 23.57 7.96
N SER A 14 -17.64 23.75 7.94
CA SER A 14 -17.00 25.02 8.33
C SER A 14 -17.39 26.21 7.43
N LEU A 15 -18.00 25.93 6.27
CA LEU A 15 -18.33 26.90 5.23
C LEU A 15 -19.84 27.06 4.96
N SER A 16 -20.73 26.42 5.72
CA SER A 16 -22.15 26.34 5.34
C SER A 16 -23.17 26.67 6.42
N ALA A 17 -22.74 27.10 7.59
CA ALA A 17 -23.66 27.51 8.64
C ALA A 17 -23.54 29.01 8.94
N CYS A 18 -24.42 29.83 8.37
CA CYS A 18 -24.86 31.12 8.93
C CYS A 18 -25.93 31.75 8.03
N SER A 19 -27.19 31.28 8.14
CA SER A 19 -28.33 32.13 7.78
C SER A 19 -28.68 33.00 8.99
N THR A 20 -28.83 34.31 8.74
CA THR A 20 -29.38 35.35 9.64
C THR A 20 -28.50 35.85 10.79
N HIS A 21 -27.54 36.74 10.51
CA HIS A 21 -27.20 37.82 11.43
C HIS A 21 -26.81 39.10 10.66
N VAL A 22 -27.20 40.25 11.22
CA VAL A 22 -26.99 41.60 10.68
C VAL A 22 -25.49 41.94 10.69
N ILE A 23 -24.99 42.37 9.53
CA ILE A 23 -23.61 42.75 9.24
C ILE A 23 -23.25 43.99 10.09
N LYS A 24 -22.38 43.84 11.09
CA LYS A 24 -21.70 44.98 11.71
C LYS A 24 -20.35 45.16 11.02
N SER A 25 -20.20 46.24 10.27
CA SER A 25 -18.89 46.67 9.77
C SER A 25 -18.07 47.20 10.95
N ASN A 26 -17.17 46.38 11.50
CA ASN A 26 -16.15 46.89 12.40
C ASN A 26 -15.04 47.49 11.53
N ALA A 27 -14.91 48.83 11.53
CA ALA A 27 -13.75 49.48 10.95
C ALA A 27 -12.46 48.99 11.65
N LEU A 28 -11.30 49.17 11.01
CA LEU A 28 -10.00 49.04 11.68
C LEU A 28 -9.97 50.01 12.88
N SER A 29 -10.22 49.48 14.07
CA SER A 29 -10.09 50.24 15.31
C SER A 29 -8.60 50.39 15.61
N ALA A 30 -8.07 51.61 15.48
CA ALA A 30 -6.65 51.92 15.71
C ALA A 30 -6.17 51.59 17.14
N ASP A 31 -7.09 51.36 18.09
CA ASP A 31 -6.81 51.07 19.50
C ASP A 31 -6.60 49.57 19.81
N GLN A 32 -6.80 48.66 18.85
CA GLN A 32 -6.54 47.24 19.04
C GLN A 32 -5.05 46.89 18.85
N ASP A 33 -4.56 45.81 19.45
CA ASP A 33 -3.21 45.30 19.16
C ASP A 33 -3.17 44.46 17.87
N ALA A 34 -1.98 44.19 17.34
CA ALA A 34 -1.82 43.43 16.10
C ALA A 34 -2.44 42.01 16.17
N PRO A 35 -2.31 41.23 17.26
CA PRO A 35 -3.03 39.97 17.42
C PRO A 35 -4.54 40.11 17.26
N GLN A 36 -5.17 41.09 17.91
CA GLN A 36 -6.62 41.26 17.85
C GLN A 36 -7.09 41.65 16.44
N ARG A 37 -6.31 42.47 15.71
CA ARG A 37 -6.60 42.80 14.31
C ARG A 37 -6.47 41.59 13.39
N ALA A 38 -5.48 40.72 13.62
CA ALA A 38 -5.33 39.48 12.86
C ALA A 38 -6.52 38.53 13.06
N ILE A 39 -6.97 38.38 14.31
CA ILE A 39 -8.15 37.59 14.68
C ILE A 39 -9.41 38.14 14.01
N GLN A 40 -9.62 39.47 14.08
CA GLN A 40 -10.73 40.12 13.39
C GLN A 40 -10.66 39.88 11.87
N GLY A 41 -9.47 39.95 11.28
CA GLY A 41 -9.20 39.70 9.87
C GLY A 41 -9.72 38.34 9.40
N PHE A 42 -9.34 37.26 10.09
CA PHE A 42 -9.83 35.92 9.77
C PHE A 42 -11.31 35.73 10.11
N ASN A 43 -11.79 36.32 11.21
CA ASN A 43 -13.19 36.21 11.61
C ASN A 43 -14.16 36.83 10.60
N ALA A 44 -13.68 37.76 9.75
CA ALA A 44 -14.44 38.30 8.65
C ALA A 44 -14.96 37.24 7.66
N LEU A 45 -14.27 36.10 7.50
CA LEU A 45 -14.72 35.00 6.64
C LEU A 45 -16.05 34.40 7.09
N TYR A 46 -16.28 34.36 8.40
CA TYR A 46 -17.51 33.85 8.99
C TYR A 46 -18.60 34.93 9.09
N GLU A 47 -18.23 36.22 9.07
CA GLU A 47 -19.15 37.35 9.18
C GLU A 47 -19.69 37.82 7.82
N TYR A 48 -18.96 37.53 6.74
CA TYR A 48 -19.33 37.83 5.36
C TYR A 48 -19.45 36.52 4.56
N PRO A 49 -20.54 35.77 4.77
CA PRO A 49 -20.61 34.37 4.35
C PRO A 49 -20.31 34.14 2.86
N ASN A 50 -20.65 35.04 1.94
CA ASN A 50 -20.34 34.81 0.53
C ASN A 50 -18.94 35.35 0.18
N PHE A 51 -17.98 34.51 -0.21
CA PHE A 51 -16.71 34.95 -0.75
C PHE A 51 -16.14 33.97 -1.78
N ASP A 52 -15.25 34.48 -2.63
CA ASP A 52 -14.43 33.67 -3.52
C ASP A 52 -13.02 33.53 -2.93
N TYR A 53 -12.34 32.44 -3.25
CA TYR A 53 -10.96 32.21 -2.83
C TYR A 53 -10.13 31.61 -3.94
N ARG A 54 -8.81 31.84 -3.89
CA ARG A 54 -7.84 31.21 -4.78
C ARG A 54 -6.46 31.19 -4.16
N GLY A 55 -5.61 30.28 -4.61
CA GLY A 55 -4.25 30.17 -4.13
C GLY A 55 -3.38 29.24 -4.96
N GLN A 56 -2.13 29.12 -4.57
CA GLN A 56 -1.17 28.15 -5.10
C GLN A 56 -0.41 27.50 -3.95
N VAL A 57 -0.04 26.23 -4.16
CA VAL A 57 0.85 25.50 -3.28
C VAL A 57 2.13 25.22 -4.08
N LYS A 58 3.25 25.61 -3.51
CA LYS A 58 4.60 25.33 -4.02
C LYS A 58 5.29 24.46 -3.01
N VAL A 59 5.62 23.25 -3.44
CA VAL A 59 6.37 22.29 -2.65
C VAL A 59 7.79 22.28 -3.18
N ARG A 60 8.78 22.39 -2.30
CA ARG A 60 10.18 22.21 -2.62
C ARG A 60 10.78 21.18 -1.70
N LEU A 61 11.38 20.17 -2.29
CA LEU A 61 12.21 19.22 -1.59
C LEU A 61 13.66 19.52 -1.97
N ASP A 62 14.47 19.89 -1.00
CA ASP A 62 15.87 20.26 -1.18
C ASP A 62 16.78 19.21 -0.55
N SER A 63 17.87 18.84 -1.25
CA SER A 63 18.95 18.04 -0.66
C SER A 63 19.78 18.91 0.28
N VAL A 64 19.98 18.42 1.51
CA VAL A 64 20.77 19.14 2.53
C VAL A 64 22.28 18.99 2.27
N GLN A 65 22.70 18.02 1.46
CA GLN A 65 24.05 17.94 0.89
C GLN A 65 24.12 18.65 -0.47
N LYS A 66 25.10 19.56 -0.62
CA LYS A 66 25.57 20.02 -1.94
C LYS A 66 25.96 18.78 -2.74
N ALA A 67 25.52 18.72 -3.99
CA ALA A 67 25.90 17.69 -4.95
C ALA A 67 27.43 17.58 -5.06
N ASN A 68 28.03 16.72 -4.25
CA ASN A 68 29.30 16.13 -4.60
C ASN A 68 28.96 14.95 -5.51
N THR A 69 29.53 15.03 -6.72
CA THR A 69 29.81 13.98 -7.70
C THR A 69 29.18 12.62 -7.47
N ALA A 70 28.62 12.04 -8.54
CA ALA A 70 28.20 10.64 -8.64
C ALA A 70 29.24 9.66 -8.06
N ASP A 71 29.23 9.49 -6.75
CA ASP A 71 29.94 8.43 -6.08
C ASP A 71 29.09 7.20 -6.33
N THR A 72 29.61 6.29 -7.16
CA THR A 72 29.28 4.88 -7.06
C THR A 72 29.51 4.47 -5.60
N LYS A 73 28.49 4.61 -4.74
CA LYS A 73 28.51 4.09 -3.38
C LYS A 73 28.88 2.62 -3.48
N GLN A 74 30.08 2.29 -3.00
CA GLN A 74 30.52 0.91 -2.88
C GLN A 74 29.94 0.36 -1.59
N LEU A 75 29.53 -0.90 -1.62
CA LEU A 75 29.07 -1.59 -0.42
C LEU A 75 30.19 -1.55 0.63
N ASP A 76 29.81 -1.41 1.90
CA ASP A 76 30.78 -1.47 3.01
C ASP A 76 31.62 -2.76 2.87
N PRO A 77 32.98 -2.69 2.87
CA PRO A 77 33.83 -3.85 2.62
C PRO A 77 33.62 -5.01 3.61
N THR A 78 33.23 -4.70 4.85
CA THR A 78 32.92 -5.72 5.86
C THR A 78 31.62 -6.43 5.52
N ILE A 79 30.59 -5.66 5.12
CA ILE A 79 29.31 -6.21 4.67
C ILE A 79 29.51 -7.05 3.40
N GLU A 80 30.23 -6.52 2.41
CA GLU A 80 30.53 -7.23 1.16
C GLU A 80 31.23 -8.56 1.42
N LYS A 81 32.22 -8.60 2.32
CA LYS A 81 32.91 -9.83 2.71
C LYS A 81 31.95 -10.84 3.34
N LYS A 82 31.04 -10.39 4.22
CA LYS A 82 30.06 -11.27 4.87
C LYS A 82 29.03 -11.82 3.89
N VAL A 83 28.51 -10.99 2.99
CA VAL A 83 27.59 -11.42 1.92
C VAL A 83 28.27 -12.43 1.00
N ASN A 84 29.53 -12.18 0.61
CA ASN A 84 30.30 -13.13 -0.18
C ASN A 84 30.51 -14.48 0.54
N GLN A 85 30.84 -14.44 1.83
CA GLN A 85 31.01 -15.65 2.63
C GLN A 85 29.69 -16.42 2.74
N TYR A 86 28.58 -15.71 2.99
CA TYR A 86 27.24 -16.27 3.05
C TYR A 86 26.87 -17.03 1.76
N LEU A 87 27.04 -16.39 0.59
CA LEU A 87 26.72 -16.99 -0.71
C LEU A 87 27.61 -18.21 -1.01
N LYS A 88 28.90 -18.12 -0.66
CA LYS A 88 29.86 -19.20 -0.87
C LYS A 88 29.49 -20.44 -0.06
N ASP A 89 29.15 -20.27 1.21
CA ASP A 89 28.80 -21.36 2.13
C ASP A 89 27.50 -22.07 1.71
N GLN A 90 26.57 -21.35 1.08
CA GLN A 90 25.36 -21.91 0.45
C GLN A 90 25.59 -22.54 -0.93
N LYS A 91 26.83 -22.52 -1.43
CA LYS A 91 27.22 -22.97 -2.78
C LYS A 91 26.48 -22.22 -3.91
N ILE A 92 26.06 -20.99 -3.66
CA ILE A 92 25.40 -20.12 -4.65
C ILE A 92 26.49 -19.48 -5.51
N LYS A 93 26.41 -19.63 -6.84
CA LYS A 93 27.38 -19.04 -7.76
C LYS A 93 26.74 -17.90 -8.54
N LEU A 94 27.15 -16.67 -8.22
CA LEU A 94 26.83 -15.48 -9.00
C LEU A 94 28.01 -15.11 -9.89
N THR A 95 27.73 -14.68 -11.13
CA THR A 95 28.73 -14.10 -12.04
C THR A 95 29.19 -12.74 -11.52
N ASP A 96 30.34 -12.25 -11.99
CA ASP A 96 30.87 -10.95 -11.57
C ASP A 96 29.92 -9.80 -11.90
N ALA A 97 29.22 -9.88 -13.04
CA ALA A 97 28.18 -8.92 -13.41
C ALA A 97 27.01 -8.94 -12.42
N GLN A 98 26.55 -10.11 -12.00
CA GLN A 98 25.45 -10.26 -11.04
C GLN A 98 25.83 -9.81 -9.64
N LYS A 99 27.06 -10.11 -9.19
CA LYS A 99 27.56 -9.59 -7.91
C LYS A 99 27.63 -8.08 -7.92
N LYS A 100 28.16 -7.51 -9.00
CA LYS A 100 28.23 -6.05 -9.17
C LYS A 100 26.84 -5.43 -9.15
N ASP A 101 25.87 -6.01 -9.85
CA ASP A 101 24.50 -5.50 -9.88
C ASP A 101 23.81 -5.61 -8.50
N LEU A 102 23.97 -6.74 -7.81
CA LEU A 102 23.49 -6.96 -6.45
C LEU A 102 24.08 -5.94 -5.47
N TYR A 103 25.41 -5.72 -5.49
CA TYR A 103 26.06 -4.78 -4.59
C TYR A 103 25.69 -3.33 -4.89
N GLN A 104 25.52 -2.98 -6.17
CA GLN A 104 25.04 -1.66 -6.56
C GLN A 104 23.59 -1.43 -6.12
N ALA A 105 22.72 -2.45 -6.21
CA ALA A 105 21.34 -2.36 -5.74
C ALA A 105 21.29 -2.17 -4.22
N ILE A 106 22.07 -2.95 -3.47
CA ILE A 106 22.17 -2.84 -2.01
C ILE A 106 22.77 -1.49 -1.59
N ALA A 107 23.85 -1.04 -2.23
CA ALA A 107 24.57 0.18 -1.86
C ALA A 107 23.84 1.49 -2.21
N LYS A 108 22.87 1.43 -3.14
CA LYS A 108 22.06 2.61 -3.51
C LYS A 108 21.12 3.08 -2.40
N GLN A 109 20.87 2.24 -1.39
CA GLN A 109 20.13 2.58 -0.17
C GLN A 109 18.91 3.51 -0.48
N ASP A 110 18.08 3.11 -1.43
CA ASP A 110 16.85 3.82 -1.74
C ASP A 110 15.95 3.75 -0.49
N SER A 111 15.76 4.91 0.15
CA SER A 111 15.12 5.00 1.46
C SER A 111 13.73 4.32 1.47
N LYS A 112 13.56 3.35 2.40
CA LYS A 112 12.35 2.52 2.65
C LYS A 112 11.00 3.26 2.60
N TYR A 113 10.96 4.56 2.87
CA TYR A 113 9.72 5.33 2.96
C TYR A 113 9.26 5.96 1.64
N PHE A 114 10.18 6.40 0.79
CA PHE A 114 9.81 7.05 -0.49
C PHE A 114 9.67 6.06 -1.64
N SER A 115 10.47 4.98 -1.63
CA SER A 115 10.31 3.89 -2.61
C SER A 115 8.97 3.16 -2.45
N ARG A 116 8.43 3.05 -1.23
CA ARG A 116 7.07 2.53 -1.00
C ARG A 116 5.96 3.50 -1.39
N PHE A 117 6.17 4.82 -1.28
CA PHE A 117 5.11 5.80 -1.60
C PHE A 117 4.92 6.02 -3.11
N ALA A 118 5.95 5.80 -3.94
CA ALA A 118 5.87 6.05 -5.38
C ALA A 118 6.61 5.04 -6.28
N GLY A 119 7.27 4.01 -5.75
CA GLY A 119 8.12 3.10 -6.52
C GLY A 119 9.39 3.75 -7.11
N MET A 120 9.67 5.01 -6.77
CA MET A 120 10.69 5.85 -7.40
C MET A 120 11.76 6.31 -6.39
N GLY A 121 13.01 6.40 -6.84
CA GLY A 121 14.13 6.90 -6.01
C GLY A 121 13.93 8.36 -5.56
N ALA A 122 14.54 8.73 -4.43
CA ALA A 122 14.31 10.02 -3.77
C ALA A 122 14.58 11.25 -4.66
N ASP A 123 15.56 11.17 -5.57
CA ASP A 123 15.88 12.26 -6.50
C ASP A 123 14.84 12.42 -7.62
N VAL A 124 14.21 11.32 -8.03
CA VAL A 124 13.10 11.35 -9.01
C VAL A 124 11.90 12.05 -8.38
N VAL A 125 11.57 11.69 -7.14
CA VAL A 125 10.48 12.32 -6.41
C VAL A 125 10.74 13.80 -6.16
N GLN A 126 11.97 14.17 -5.79
CA GLN A 126 12.38 15.57 -5.67
C GLN A 126 12.13 16.34 -6.97
N ASN A 127 12.54 15.79 -8.12
CA ASN A 127 12.34 16.43 -9.42
C ASN A 127 10.86 16.56 -9.80
N ILE A 128 10.03 15.55 -9.48
CA ILE A 128 8.59 15.61 -9.73
C ILE A 128 7.94 16.69 -8.88
N VAL A 129 8.20 16.67 -7.57
CA VAL A 129 7.60 17.59 -6.60
C VAL A 129 7.99 19.04 -6.89
N ASN A 130 9.26 19.28 -7.24
CA ASN A 130 9.77 20.64 -7.49
C ASN A 130 9.20 21.28 -8.77
N ASP A 131 8.83 20.47 -9.76
CA ASP A 131 8.24 20.93 -11.02
C ASP A 131 6.71 20.88 -11.04
N LEU A 132 6.10 20.36 -9.98
CA LEU A 132 4.65 20.33 -9.78
C LEU A 132 4.16 21.69 -9.27
N GLN A 133 3.27 22.31 -10.03
CA GLN A 133 2.56 23.52 -9.63
C GLN A 133 1.14 23.15 -9.26
N ILE A 134 0.75 23.42 -8.02
CA ILE A 134 -0.61 23.19 -7.54
C ILE A 134 -1.27 24.56 -7.37
N ARG A 135 -2.46 24.71 -7.93
CA ARG A 135 -3.30 25.90 -7.83
C ARG A 135 -4.69 25.46 -7.40
N TYR A 136 -5.40 26.33 -6.71
CA TYR A 136 -6.78 26.06 -6.35
C TYR A 136 -7.59 27.34 -6.36
N ASP A 137 -8.88 27.21 -6.64
CA ASP A 137 -9.84 28.30 -6.56
C ASP A 137 -11.22 27.76 -6.24
N GLY A 138 -12.09 28.62 -5.75
CA GLY A 138 -13.45 28.23 -5.44
C GLY A 138 -14.27 29.37 -4.89
N THR A 139 -15.49 29.02 -4.53
CA THR A 139 -16.51 29.95 -4.07
C THR A 139 -17.24 29.32 -2.92
N VAL A 140 -17.48 30.10 -1.88
CA VAL A 140 -18.41 29.75 -0.82
C VAL A 140 -19.65 30.62 -0.98
N ASN A 141 -20.77 30.01 -1.33
CA ASN A 141 -22.03 30.70 -1.58
C ASN A 141 -23.11 30.20 -0.62
N TYR A 142 -23.26 30.88 0.51
CA TYR A 142 -24.22 30.52 1.55
C TYR A 142 -25.66 30.75 1.11
N ARG A 143 -25.92 31.68 0.17
CA ARG A 143 -27.28 31.86 -0.37
C ARG A 143 -27.72 30.65 -1.18
N GLN A 144 -26.80 30.05 -1.92
CA GLN A 144 -27.03 28.79 -2.64
C GLN A 144 -26.83 27.56 -1.74
N LYS A 145 -26.33 27.73 -0.50
CA LYS A 145 -25.86 26.66 0.39
C LYS A 145 -24.92 25.67 -0.32
N MET A 146 -24.04 26.24 -1.13
CA MET A 146 -23.11 25.50 -1.97
C MET A 146 -21.70 26.06 -1.84
N ALA A 147 -20.72 25.18 -1.95
CA ALA A 147 -19.31 25.55 -2.04
C ALA A 147 -18.67 24.85 -3.24
N SER A 148 -17.81 25.54 -3.97
CA SER A 148 -16.99 24.96 -5.02
C SER A 148 -15.53 24.94 -4.60
N PHE A 149 -14.81 23.92 -5.06
CA PHE A 149 -13.37 23.81 -4.93
C PHE A 149 -12.83 23.19 -6.22
N ASN A 150 -11.97 23.92 -6.91
CA ASN A 150 -11.32 23.51 -8.14
C ASN A 150 -9.84 23.34 -7.82
N LEU A 151 -9.34 22.11 -7.97
CA LEU A 151 -7.91 21.82 -7.86
C LEU A 151 -7.29 21.82 -9.25
N GLU A 152 -6.21 22.54 -9.46
CA GLU A 152 -5.45 22.55 -10.70
C GLU A 152 -4.02 22.12 -10.41
N THR A 153 -3.52 21.13 -11.14
CA THR A 153 -2.12 20.69 -11.05
C THR A 153 -1.50 20.77 -12.43
N GLN A 154 -0.32 21.37 -12.50
CA GLN A 154 0.42 21.55 -13.73
C GLN A 154 1.85 21.03 -13.53
N TYR A 155 2.23 20.06 -14.35
CA TYR A 155 3.59 19.53 -14.42
C TYR A 155 4.21 19.93 -15.75
N LYS A 156 5.28 20.73 -15.71
CA LYS A 156 5.96 21.25 -16.91
C LYS A 156 7.42 20.82 -16.97
N LYS A 157 7.77 20.17 -18.08
CA LYS A 157 9.13 19.91 -18.56
C LYS A 157 9.28 20.50 -19.97
N PRO A 158 10.51 20.72 -20.48
CA PRO A 158 10.73 21.34 -21.79
C PRO A 158 9.92 20.72 -22.95
N ASN A 159 9.67 19.40 -22.91
CA ASN A 159 8.95 18.66 -23.95
C ASN A 159 7.64 18.01 -23.47
N LEU A 160 7.19 18.27 -22.24
CA LEU A 160 5.98 17.65 -21.67
C LEU A 160 5.25 18.67 -20.77
N SER A 161 3.98 18.91 -21.05
CA SER A 161 3.09 19.67 -20.17
C SER A 161 1.87 18.80 -19.87
N VAL A 162 1.71 18.43 -18.61
CA VAL A 162 0.49 17.77 -18.12
C VAL A 162 -0.22 18.78 -17.24
N GLU A 163 -1.47 19.08 -17.59
CA GLU A 163 -2.33 19.98 -16.82
C GLU A 163 -3.63 19.26 -16.52
N MET A 164 -4.04 19.31 -15.27
CA MET A 164 -5.20 18.63 -14.74
C MET A 164 -5.97 19.60 -13.87
N ARG A 165 -7.27 19.73 -14.11
CA ARG A 165 -8.15 20.57 -13.30
C ARG A 165 -9.36 19.76 -12.86
N VAL A 166 -9.56 19.60 -11.57
CA VAL A 166 -10.62 18.82 -10.94
C VAL A 166 -11.64 19.75 -10.26
N PRO A 167 -12.69 20.16 -10.97
CA PRO A 167 -13.81 20.88 -10.38
C PRO A 167 -14.62 20.02 -9.43
N THR A 168 -14.91 20.56 -8.24
CA THR A 168 -15.82 19.94 -7.28
C THR A 168 -16.82 20.95 -6.73
N VAL A 169 -18.02 20.47 -6.39
CA VAL A 169 -19.09 21.26 -5.78
C VAL A 169 -19.74 20.46 -4.67
N LEU A 170 -19.80 21.04 -3.47
CA LEU A 170 -20.62 20.55 -2.37
C LEU A 170 -21.95 21.31 -2.37
N ASP A 171 -23.05 20.56 -2.46
CA ASP A 171 -24.43 21.08 -2.41
C ASP A 171 -25.14 20.48 -1.20
N LEU A 172 -25.37 21.32 -0.20
CA LEU A 172 -25.96 20.91 1.07
C LEU A 172 -27.48 20.98 1.07
N ASP A 173 -28.08 21.70 0.12
CA ASP A 173 -29.53 21.71 -0.06
C ASP A 173 -30.01 20.38 -0.66
N ASN A 174 -29.25 19.83 -1.63
CA ASN A 174 -29.57 18.55 -2.26
C ASN A 174 -28.80 17.36 -1.70
N TYR A 175 -27.94 17.57 -0.70
CA TYR A 175 -27.06 16.55 -0.10
C TYR A 175 -26.22 15.80 -1.14
N LYS A 176 -25.61 16.54 -2.07
CA LYS A 176 -24.82 15.99 -3.18
C LYS A 176 -23.43 16.58 -3.21
N PHE A 177 -22.44 15.71 -3.44
CA PHE A 177 -21.09 16.12 -3.75
C PHE A 177 -20.83 15.82 -5.22
N TYR A 178 -20.60 16.86 -6.00
CA TYR A 178 -20.33 16.78 -7.42
C TYR A 178 -18.82 16.88 -7.67
N THR A 179 -18.31 16.09 -8.60
CA THR A 179 -16.94 16.20 -9.11
C THR A 179 -16.89 15.90 -10.60
N HIS A 180 -16.04 16.60 -11.32
CA HIS A 180 -15.77 16.31 -12.72
C HIS A 180 -14.67 15.25 -12.82
N ILE A 181 -15.04 13.97 -12.65
CA ILE A 181 -14.09 12.85 -12.52
C ILE A 181 -13.25 12.61 -13.79
N PHE A 182 -13.72 13.08 -14.95
CA PHE A 182 -13.05 12.88 -16.24
C PHE A 182 -11.88 13.81 -16.48
N SER A 183 -11.69 14.81 -15.63
CA SER A 183 -10.43 15.54 -15.55
C SER A 183 -9.24 14.66 -15.15
N LEU A 184 -9.48 13.59 -14.38
CA LEU A 184 -8.46 12.65 -13.94
C LEU A 184 -8.27 11.50 -14.95
N MET A 185 -9.38 11.04 -15.55
CA MET A 185 -9.42 9.82 -16.36
C MET A 185 -10.40 9.99 -17.54
N PRO A 186 -10.08 10.79 -18.56
CA PRO A 186 -11.03 11.19 -19.60
C PRO A 186 -11.54 10.02 -20.46
N TYR A 187 -10.75 8.95 -20.57
CA TYR A 187 -11.05 7.75 -21.35
C TYR A 187 -12.01 6.77 -20.67
N LEU A 188 -12.30 6.96 -19.38
CA LEU A 188 -13.13 6.04 -18.60
C LEU A 188 -14.63 6.38 -18.61
N ALA A 189 -15.01 7.51 -19.20
CA ALA A 189 -16.40 7.91 -19.39
C ALA A 189 -17.00 7.23 -20.62
N ASN A 190 -18.33 7.16 -20.67
CA ASN A 190 -19.02 7.22 -21.95
C ASN A 190 -18.72 8.57 -22.62
N SER A 191 -18.39 8.59 -23.93
CA SER A 191 -18.09 9.82 -24.67
C SER A 191 -19.18 10.89 -24.56
N GLN A 192 -20.43 10.50 -24.34
CA GLN A 192 -21.58 11.39 -24.15
C GLN A 192 -21.70 12.01 -22.76
N ASP A 193 -20.87 11.59 -21.81
CA ASP A 193 -20.90 12.03 -20.41
C ASP A 193 -19.57 12.65 -19.95
N GLN A 194 -18.56 12.73 -20.83
CA GLN A 194 -17.22 13.27 -20.51
C GLN A 194 -17.23 14.71 -19.99
N ASP A 195 -18.24 15.50 -20.35
CA ASP A 195 -18.40 16.89 -19.94
C ASP A 195 -19.24 17.08 -18.68
N LYS A 196 -19.86 16.00 -18.15
CA LYS A 196 -20.79 16.06 -17.02
C LYS A 196 -20.11 15.79 -15.68
N TYR A 197 -20.68 16.37 -14.63
CA TYR A 197 -20.31 16.03 -13.27
C TYR A 197 -20.81 14.62 -12.89
N ALA A 198 -19.99 13.90 -12.15
CA ALA A 198 -20.43 12.78 -11.33
C ALA A 198 -20.88 13.29 -9.96
N TYR A 199 -21.85 12.64 -9.33
CA TYR A 199 -22.25 12.98 -7.96
C TYR A 199 -22.33 11.78 -7.02
N TYR A 200 -21.97 12.04 -5.76
CA TYR A 200 -22.25 11.19 -4.61
C TYR A 200 -23.43 11.77 -3.84
N ASP A 201 -24.46 10.95 -3.63
CA ASP A 201 -25.63 11.30 -2.83
C ASP A 201 -25.40 10.91 -1.37
N PHE A 202 -25.35 11.91 -0.50
CA PHE A 202 -25.19 11.74 0.94
C PHE A 202 -26.46 12.08 1.72
N SER A 203 -27.62 12.15 1.06
CA SER A 203 -28.92 12.42 1.70
C SER A 203 -29.28 11.41 2.79
N LYS A 204 -28.70 10.21 2.77
CA LYS A 204 -28.82 9.22 3.85
C LYS A 204 -28.33 9.73 5.22
N TYR A 205 -27.47 10.75 5.24
CA TYR A 205 -26.98 11.39 6.47
C TYR A 205 -27.69 12.72 6.77
N LYS A 206 -28.77 13.06 6.06
CA LYS A 206 -29.48 14.35 6.25
C LYS A 206 -29.87 14.60 7.70
N ASP A 207 -30.29 13.56 8.42
CA ASP A 207 -30.78 13.67 9.80
C ASP A 207 -29.62 13.90 10.77
N ASP A 208 -28.44 13.37 10.47
CA ASP A 208 -27.22 13.62 11.25
C ASP A 208 -26.66 15.01 10.97
N ILE A 209 -26.68 15.45 9.70
CA ILE A 209 -26.28 16.81 9.32
C ILE A 209 -27.21 17.85 9.96
N ALA A 210 -28.52 17.57 10.02
CA ALA A 210 -29.51 18.46 10.63
C ALA A 210 -29.32 18.63 12.15
N LYS A 211 -28.65 17.69 12.83
CA LYS A 211 -28.32 17.81 14.26
C LYS A 211 -27.17 18.78 14.52
N VAL A 212 -26.36 19.10 13.51
CA VAL A 212 -25.21 19.99 13.67
C VAL A 212 -25.69 21.41 13.95
N ASN A 213 -25.31 21.94 15.11
CA ASN A 213 -25.54 23.33 15.45
C ASN A 213 -24.51 24.21 14.74
N GLY A 214 -24.92 24.70 13.58
CA GLY A 214 -24.08 25.54 12.74
C GLY A 214 -23.55 26.81 13.42
N LYS A 215 -24.33 27.45 14.30
CA LYS A 215 -23.89 28.63 15.05
C LYS A 215 -22.78 28.27 16.05
N ALA A 216 -22.95 27.16 16.76
CA ALA A 216 -21.94 26.65 17.68
C ALA A 216 -20.66 26.22 16.95
N LEU A 217 -20.79 25.64 15.74
CA LEU A 217 -19.66 25.30 14.89
C LEU A 217 -18.86 26.54 14.46
N VAL A 218 -19.54 27.59 13.97
CA VAL A 218 -18.87 28.84 13.58
C VAL A 218 -18.17 29.48 14.76
N GLU A 219 -18.82 29.55 15.92
CA GLU A 219 -18.19 30.13 17.12
C GLU A 219 -16.96 29.31 17.53
N PHE A 220 -17.05 27.98 17.53
CA PHE A 220 -15.90 27.11 17.79
C PHE A 220 -14.74 27.37 16.81
N LEU A 221 -15.01 27.51 15.51
CA LEU A 221 -14.00 27.78 14.49
C LEU A 221 -13.35 29.16 14.66
N LYS A 222 -14.15 30.19 14.97
CA LYS A 222 -13.65 31.54 15.28
C LYS A 222 -12.70 31.51 16.48
N GLN A 223 -13.11 30.86 17.57
CA GLN A 223 -12.30 30.78 18.78
C GLN A 223 -11.05 29.92 18.58
N SER A 224 -11.15 28.79 17.86
CA SER A 224 -10.00 27.95 17.52
C SER A 224 -8.97 28.68 16.66
N GLY A 225 -9.42 29.44 15.66
CA GLY A 225 -8.52 30.22 14.80
C GLY A 225 -7.89 31.42 15.52
N ALA A 226 -8.56 31.94 16.55
CA ALA A 226 -8.04 33.05 17.35
C ALA A 226 -6.92 32.63 18.31
N THR A 227 -6.90 31.37 18.73
CA THR A 227 -5.97 30.85 19.74
C THR A 227 -4.51 31.18 19.44
N SER A 228 -4.03 30.88 18.23
CA SER A 228 -2.61 31.02 17.86
C SER A 228 -2.12 32.47 17.92
N TYR A 229 -2.97 33.45 17.62
CA TYR A 229 -2.63 34.87 17.73
C TYR A 229 -2.70 35.37 19.17
N LEU A 230 -3.65 34.90 19.97
CA LEU A 230 -3.81 35.35 21.36
C LEU A 230 -2.71 34.87 22.29
N ILE A 231 -2.23 33.64 22.10
CA ILE A 231 -1.19 33.03 22.95
C ILE A 231 0.22 33.33 22.47
N ALA A 232 0.38 33.80 21.22
CA ALA A 232 1.67 34.21 20.69
C ALA A 232 2.33 35.26 21.59
N SER A 233 3.60 35.06 21.92
CA SER A 233 4.39 36.05 22.63
C SER A 233 4.66 37.26 21.74
N PRO A 234 4.92 38.46 22.30
CA PRO A 234 5.07 39.69 21.50
C PRO A 234 6.15 39.62 20.40
N ASN A 235 7.18 38.81 20.57
CA ASN A 235 8.25 38.58 19.57
C ASN A 235 7.86 37.60 18.46
N GLN A 236 6.74 36.88 18.58
CA GLN A 236 6.20 36.02 17.53
C GLN A 236 5.29 36.81 16.57
N ILE A 237 4.92 38.05 16.90
CA ILE A 237 4.03 38.88 16.08
C ILE A 237 4.80 40.08 15.54
N GLU A 238 4.82 40.24 14.22
CA GLU A 238 5.51 41.34 13.56
C GLU A 238 4.56 42.10 12.62
N SER A 239 4.62 43.42 12.63
CA SER A 239 3.99 44.24 11.59
C SER A 239 4.97 44.42 10.44
N LEU A 240 4.57 43.99 9.25
CA LEU A 240 5.41 44.07 8.04
C LEU A 240 5.09 45.31 7.22
N ALA A 241 6.08 45.81 6.50
CA ALA A 241 5.88 46.88 5.53
C ALA A 241 5.01 46.41 4.36
N VAL A 242 4.03 47.23 3.96
CA VAL A 242 3.17 46.96 2.81
C VAL A 242 3.80 47.56 1.55
N SER A 243 4.10 46.72 0.56
CA SER A 243 4.69 47.12 -0.71
C SER A 243 3.72 47.93 -1.58
N SER A 244 4.24 48.64 -2.60
CA SER A 244 3.42 49.40 -3.55
C SER A 244 2.42 48.51 -4.30
N ALA A 245 2.80 47.28 -4.65
CA ALA A 245 1.91 46.32 -5.31
C ALA A 245 0.79 45.85 -4.39
N GLU A 246 1.09 45.57 -3.12
CA GLU A 246 0.09 45.18 -2.11
C GLU A 246 -0.90 46.35 -1.85
N LYS A 247 -0.42 47.59 -1.78
CA LYS A 247 -1.30 48.77 -1.68
C LYS A 247 -2.23 48.91 -2.89
N GLN A 248 -1.73 48.67 -4.10
CA GLN A 248 -2.56 48.65 -5.31
C GLN A 248 -3.60 47.53 -5.29
N ALA A 249 -3.30 46.40 -4.64
CA ALA A 249 -4.23 45.31 -4.40
C ALA A 249 -5.19 45.56 -3.22
N GLY A 250 -5.17 46.75 -2.60
CA GLY A 250 -6.07 47.14 -1.52
C GLY A 250 -5.62 46.71 -0.12
N VAL A 251 -4.40 46.18 0.04
CA VAL A 251 -3.81 45.85 1.34
C VAL A 251 -3.36 47.13 2.04
N VAL A 252 -3.74 47.29 3.30
CA VAL A 252 -3.34 48.43 4.15
C VAL A 252 -2.45 48.03 5.32
N GLU A 253 -2.51 46.76 5.73
CA GLU A 253 -1.74 46.23 6.86
C GLU A 253 -1.30 44.78 6.57
N LYS A 254 -0.11 44.42 7.05
CA LYS A 254 0.41 43.06 6.96
C LYS A 254 0.98 42.63 8.31
N ILE A 255 0.49 41.51 8.83
CA ILE A 255 0.82 40.98 10.16
C ILE A 255 1.40 39.59 9.98
N ARG A 256 2.60 39.36 10.54
CA ARG A 256 3.29 38.07 10.53
C ARG A 256 3.16 37.39 11.88
N LEU A 257 2.83 36.12 11.86
CA LEU A 257 2.98 35.19 12.98
C LEU A 257 4.17 34.27 12.69
N ASN A 258 5.19 34.34 13.54
CA ASN A 258 6.35 33.45 13.56
C ASN A 258 6.13 32.38 14.64
N THR A 259 5.85 31.15 14.24
CA THR A 259 5.66 30.03 15.16
C THR A 259 6.38 28.77 14.64
N SER A 260 6.06 27.63 15.22
CA SER A 260 6.54 26.33 14.75
C SER A 260 5.40 25.38 14.49
N ILE A 261 5.66 24.38 13.65
CA ILE A 261 4.71 23.33 13.33
C ILE A 261 4.31 22.60 14.63
N GLU A 262 5.28 22.22 15.46
CA GLU A 262 5.02 21.48 16.70
C GLU A 262 4.14 22.26 17.67
N GLU A 263 4.41 23.56 17.83
CA GLU A 263 3.64 24.43 18.71
C GLU A 263 2.20 24.61 18.19
N MET A 264 2.03 24.86 16.88
CA MET A 264 0.71 24.98 16.25
C MET A 264 -0.13 23.69 16.40
N PHE A 265 0.49 22.52 16.20
CA PHE A 265 -0.17 21.23 16.39
C PHE A 265 -0.57 21.00 17.85
N LEU A 266 0.33 21.27 18.80
CA LEU A 266 0.04 21.11 20.23
C LEU A 266 -1.11 22.04 20.67
N GLN A 267 -1.10 23.30 20.22
CA GLN A 267 -2.18 24.26 20.47
C GLN A 267 -3.52 23.71 19.99
N GLY A 268 -3.59 23.25 18.73
CA GLY A 268 -4.81 22.69 18.16
C GLY A 268 -5.29 21.42 18.89
N GLN A 269 -4.37 20.55 19.27
CA GLN A 269 -4.67 19.32 20.03
C GLN A 269 -5.24 19.64 21.41
N LEU A 270 -4.59 20.51 22.17
CA LEU A 270 -5.03 20.88 23.52
C LEU A 270 -6.35 21.66 23.50
N TYR A 271 -6.51 22.58 22.54
CA TYR A 271 -7.76 23.32 22.35
C TYR A 271 -8.92 22.38 22.01
N SER A 272 -8.69 21.42 21.11
CA SER A 272 -9.68 20.39 20.77
C SER A 272 -9.99 19.49 21.96
N THR A 273 -9.00 19.18 22.79
CA THR A 273 -9.15 18.34 23.99
C THR A 273 -10.07 18.99 25.01
N VAL A 274 -9.83 20.25 25.38
CA VAL A 274 -10.68 20.96 26.36
C VAL A 274 -12.09 21.21 25.84
N ASN A 275 -12.26 21.31 24.52
CA ASN A 275 -13.56 21.55 23.90
C ASN A 275 -14.24 20.30 23.38
N ARG A 276 -13.67 19.10 23.61
CA ARG A 276 -14.20 17.85 23.04
C ARG A 276 -15.65 17.59 23.43
N GLN A 277 -16.01 17.81 24.70
CA GLN A 277 -17.37 17.59 25.18
C GLN A 277 -18.36 18.59 24.56
N TYR A 278 -18.05 19.89 24.62
CA TYR A 278 -18.81 20.93 23.93
C TYR A 278 -18.98 20.64 22.43
N PHE A 279 -17.91 20.23 21.74
CA PHE A 279 -17.98 19.91 20.32
C PHE A 279 -18.91 18.74 20.04
N MET A 280 -18.79 17.63 20.77
CA MET A 280 -19.65 16.47 20.57
C MET A 280 -21.12 16.78 20.89
N ASN A 281 -21.39 17.42 22.03
CA ASN A 281 -22.75 17.64 22.52
C ASN A 281 -23.43 18.84 21.86
N SER A 282 -22.76 20.01 21.92
CA SER A 282 -23.34 21.29 21.54
C SER A 282 -23.13 21.64 20.08
N VAL A 283 -22.08 21.12 19.42
CA VAL A 283 -21.84 21.33 17.98
C VAL A 283 -22.44 20.20 17.15
N LEU A 284 -22.16 18.93 17.47
CA LEU A 284 -22.63 17.78 16.69
C LEU A 284 -23.98 17.20 17.14
N GLY A 285 -24.51 17.58 18.31
CA GLY A 285 -25.76 17.03 18.84
C GLY A 285 -25.64 15.57 19.32
N LEU A 286 -24.42 15.09 19.57
CA LEU A 286 -24.10 13.72 19.97
C LEU A 286 -23.91 13.64 21.48
N SER A 287 -25.02 13.53 22.23
CA SER A 287 -24.96 13.28 23.67
C SER A 287 -24.50 11.84 23.99
N PRO A 288 -23.96 11.56 25.19
CA PRO A 288 -23.60 10.20 25.62
C PRO A 288 -24.75 9.20 25.47
N THR A 289 -26.00 9.64 25.70
CA THR A 289 -27.23 8.86 25.54
C THR A 289 -27.55 8.52 24.08
N ASN A 290 -27.23 9.42 23.15
CA ASN A 290 -27.40 9.21 21.71
C ASN A 290 -26.28 8.34 21.11
N ILE A 291 -25.06 8.44 21.66
CA ILE A 291 -23.92 7.57 21.31
C ILE A 291 -24.22 6.13 21.73
N ALA A 292 -24.76 5.90 22.93
CA ALA A 292 -25.20 4.57 23.36
C ALA A 292 -26.28 3.98 22.43
N LYS A 293 -27.28 4.78 22.02
CA LYS A 293 -28.29 4.36 21.04
C LYS A 293 -27.73 4.07 19.63
N LEU A 294 -26.70 4.79 19.20
CA LEU A 294 -26.01 4.53 17.93
C LEU A 294 -25.19 3.23 17.99
N LEU A 295 -24.63 2.90 19.15
CA LEU A 295 -23.85 1.68 19.41
C LEU A 295 -24.73 0.44 19.68
N ASP A 296 -25.98 0.65 20.11
CA ASP A 296 -27.01 -0.40 20.34
C ASP A 296 -27.79 -0.79 19.08
N THR A 297 -27.45 -0.24 17.90
CA THR A 297 -28.05 -0.72 16.65
C THR A 297 -27.53 -2.14 16.39
N PRO A 298 -28.37 -3.19 16.39
CA PRO A 298 -27.91 -4.56 16.20
C PRO A 298 -27.57 -4.76 14.72
N GLY A 299 -26.28 -4.66 14.41
CA GLY A 299 -25.74 -4.90 13.08
C GLY A 299 -24.44 -4.11 12.91
N GLU A 300 -23.32 -4.84 12.83
CA GLU A 300 -21.97 -4.32 12.57
C GLU A 300 -21.20 -3.74 13.78
N ASN A 301 -21.19 -4.46 14.90
CA ASN A 301 -20.05 -4.40 15.83
C ASN A 301 -19.09 -5.55 15.52
N GLN A 302 -18.17 -5.32 14.59
CA GLN A 302 -16.87 -5.97 14.59
C GLN A 302 -15.79 -4.90 14.78
N SER A 303 -14.82 -5.25 15.61
CA SER A 303 -13.72 -4.43 16.13
C SER A 303 -12.91 -3.73 15.04
N SER A 304 -12.19 -2.69 15.45
CA SER A 304 -11.33 -1.84 14.61
C SER A 304 -10.19 -2.56 13.88
N ASP A 305 -9.96 -3.84 14.16
CA ASP A 305 -8.87 -4.62 13.54
C ASP A 305 -9.35 -5.34 12.27
N ALA A 306 -10.57 -5.89 12.24
CA ALA A 306 -11.13 -6.58 11.06
C ALA A 306 -11.38 -5.64 9.87
N ALA A 307 -11.59 -4.34 10.10
CA ALA A 307 -11.77 -3.35 9.03
C ALA A 307 -10.42 -2.84 8.46
N ASN A 308 -9.35 -2.93 9.24
CA ASN A 308 -7.98 -2.67 8.77
C ASN A 308 -7.44 -3.91 8.05
N GLU A 309 -7.76 -5.11 8.52
CA GLU A 309 -7.52 -6.39 7.83
C GLU A 309 -8.38 -6.54 6.58
N ALA A 310 -9.63 -6.08 6.52
CA ALA A 310 -10.45 -6.12 5.31
C ALA A 310 -10.05 -5.04 4.29
N ALA A 311 -9.52 -3.90 4.74
CA ALA A 311 -8.96 -2.87 3.85
C ALA A 311 -7.55 -3.23 3.37
N GLN A 312 -6.73 -3.87 4.22
CA GLN A 312 -5.46 -4.48 3.84
C GLN A 312 -5.66 -5.75 3.03
N ALA A 313 -6.68 -6.56 3.26
CA ALA A 313 -7.05 -7.71 2.43
C ALA A 313 -7.72 -7.28 1.14
N ALA A 314 -8.41 -6.12 1.09
CA ALA A 314 -8.89 -5.54 -0.17
C ALA A 314 -7.77 -4.85 -0.95
N MET A 315 -6.80 -4.21 -0.27
CA MET A 315 -5.59 -3.69 -0.93
C MET A 315 -4.65 -4.82 -1.34
N LYS A 316 -4.49 -5.87 -0.53
CA LYS A 316 -3.74 -7.10 -0.82
C LYS A 316 -4.47 -7.96 -1.85
N ALA A 317 -5.81 -7.97 -1.92
CA ALA A 317 -6.55 -8.62 -3.01
C ALA A 317 -6.53 -7.80 -4.30
N VAL A 318 -6.40 -6.47 -4.23
CA VAL A 318 -6.16 -5.61 -5.42
C VAL A 318 -4.70 -5.71 -5.86
N GLU A 319 -3.76 -5.84 -4.92
CA GLU A 319 -2.33 -6.04 -5.16
C GLU A 319 -2.05 -7.47 -5.65
N GLU A 320 -2.69 -8.51 -5.11
CA GLU A 320 -2.69 -9.92 -5.57
C GLU A 320 -3.45 -10.08 -6.90
N ALA A 321 -4.56 -9.34 -7.12
CA ALA A 321 -5.23 -9.29 -8.42
C ALA A 321 -4.42 -8.53 -9.49
N SER A 322 -3.57 -7.58 -9.08
CA SER A 322 -2.62 -6.89 -9.97
C SER A 322 -1.27 -7.62 -10.12
N ALA A 323 -0.88 -8.43 -9.14
CA ALA A 323 0.32 -9.27 -9.14
C ALA A 323 0.09 -10.59 -9.87
N GLY A 324 -1.18 -10.98 -10.06
CA GLY A 324 -1.63 -12.11 -10.87
C GLY A 324 -1.81 -11.81 -12.37
N ILE A 325 -1.68 -10.55 -12.81
CA ILE A 325 -1.79 -10.16 -14.23
C ILE A 325 -0.60 -9.30 -14.64
N ASN A 326 0.60 -9.82 -14.39
CA ASN A 326 1.73 -9.55 -15.27
C ASN A 326 2.00 -10.84 -16.04
N THR A 327 1.16 -11.13 -17.02
CA THR A 327 1.46 -12.12 -18.05
C THR A 327 1.33 -11.44 -19.40
N ASP A 328 2.39 -10.74 -19.79
CA ASP A 328 2.75 -10.48 -21.19
C ASP A 328 3.10 -11.80 -21.93
N ASP A 329 2.45 -12.92 -21.56
CA ASP A 329 2.90 -14.25 -21.93
C ASP A 329 2.04 -14.78 -23.09
N ALA A 330 2.56 -14.60 -24.30
CA ALA A 330 1.99 -15.13 -25.53
C ALA A 330 1.67 -16.64 -25.43
N GLY A 331 2.30 -17.38 -24.51
CA GLY A 331 2.02 -18.79 -24.23
C GLY A 331 0.62 -19.08 -23.68
N VAL A 332 0.03 -18.18 -22.87
CA VAL A 332 -1.29 -18.41 -22.24
C VAL A 332 -2.43 -18.28 -23.25
N ALA A 333 -2.34 -17.27 -24.12
CA ALA A 333 -3.30 -17.06 -25.20
C ALA A 333 -3.23 -18.17 -26.27
N ASP A 334 -2.01 -18.66 -26.58
CA ASP A 334 -1.76 -19.80 -27.47
C ASP A 334 -2.38 -21.09 -26.91
N ALA A 335 -2.18 -21.37 -25.61
CA ALA A 335 -2.74 -22.54 -24.93
C ALA A 335 -4.28 -22.53 -24.90
N ALA A 336 -4.89 -21.39 -24.60
CA ALA A 336 -6.35 -21.25 -24.59
C ALA A 336 -6.96 -21.44 -25.99
N SER A 337 -6.33 -20.89 -27.03
CA SER A 337 -6.75 -21.08 -28.42
C SER A 337 -6.65 -22.54 -28.84
N ALA A 338 -5.55 -23.22 -28.51
CA ALA A 338 -5.34 -24.63 -28.79
C ALA A 338 -6.39 -25.52 -28.12
N MET A 339 -6.74 -25.23 -26.86
CA MET A 339 -7.79 -25.94 -26.12
C MET A 339 -9.16 -25.83 -26.82
N TYR A 340 -9.59 -24.62 -27.20
CA TYR A 340 -10.87 -24.44 -27.88
C TYR A 340 -10.91 -25.09 -29.26
N GLN A 341 -9.80 -25.02 -30.01
CA GLN A 341 -9.69 -25.70 -31.30
C GLN A 341 -9.75 -27.23 -31.15
N LEU A 342 -9.06 -27.79 -30.14
CA LEU A 342 -9.12 -29.20 -29.80
C LEU A 342 -10.55 -29.61 -29.43
N TYR A 343 -11.19 -28.91 -28.49
CA TYR A 343 -12.58 -29.14 -28.09
C TYR A 343 -13.53 -29.16 -29.29
N SER A 344 -13.40 -28.19 -30.18
CA SER A 344 -14.24 -28.11 -31.38
C SER A 344 -14.01 -29.30 -32.33
N ALA A 345 -12.78 -29.78 -32.48
CA ALA A 345 -12.44 -30.88 -33.37
C ALA A 345 -12.91 -32.23 -32.81
N VAL A 346 -12.73 -32.45 -31.51
CA VAL A 346 -13.23 -33.64 -30.80
C VAL A 346 -14.77 -33.72 -30.89
N ASN A 347 -15.46 -32.61 -30.66
CA ASN A 347 -16.92 -32.58 -30.76
C ASN A 347 -17.45 -32.76 -32.18
N ARG A 348 -16.74 -32.27 -33.20
CA ARG A 348 -17.12 -32.55 -34.60
C ARG A 348 -17.01 -34.04 -34.92
N GLN A 349 -15.93 -34.67 -34.48
CA GLN A 349 -15.69 -36.09 -34.73
C GLN A 349 -16.63 -37.02 -33.98
N SER A 350 -17.04 -36.67 -32.75
CA SER A 350 -18.04 -37.43 -32.00
C SER A 350 -19.44 -37.31 -32.62
N HIS A 351 -19.74 -36.21 -33.32
CA HIS A 351 -20.99 -36.04 -34.06
C HIS A 351 -20.99 -36.70 -35.45
N ASP A 352 -19.90 -36.66 -36.21
CA ASP A 352 -19.79 -37.35 -37.51
C ASP A 352 -19.83 -38.88 -37.37
N ALA A 353 -19.40 -39.44 -36.23
CA ALA A 353 -19.49 -40.87 -35.95
C ALA A 353 -20.94 -41.39 -35.75
N SER A 354 -21.94 -40.49 -35.68
CA SER A 354 -23.35 -40.86 -35.44
C SER A 354 -24.22 -40.96 -36.71
N GLU A 355 -23.71 -40.62 -37.89
CA GLU A 355 -24.47 -40.70 -39.16
C GLU A 355 -23.97 -41.75 -40.18
N GLU A 356 -22.87 -42.48 -39.93
CA GLU A 356 -22.40 -43.53 -40.83
C GLU A 356 -22.03 -44.83 -40.09
N GLU A 357 -23.02 -45.63 -39.72
CA GLU A 357 -22.86 -47.09 -39.80
C GLU A 357 -23.37 -47.51 -41.19
N VAL A 358 -22.47 -47.99 -42.07
CA VAL A 358 -22.45 -49.37 -42.61
C VAL A 358 -21.36 -49.48 -43.72
N ASP A 359 -20.46 -50.43 -43.47
CA ASP A 359 -19.61 -51.21 -44.39
C ASP A 359 -18.20 -50.77 -44.84
N ALA A 360 -17.27 -51.64 -44.41
CA ALA A 360 -16.08 -52.14 -45.11
C ALA A 360 -14.79 -51.31 -45.11
N VAL A 361 -14.01 -51.38 -44.02
CA VAL A 361 -12.62 -51.91 -44.03
C VAL A 361 -12.27 -52.54 -42.66
N TYR A 362 -12.84 -53.72 -42.37
CA TYR A 362 -12.27 -54.65 -41.39
C TYR A 362 -11.17 -55.46 -42.11
N ALA A 363 -9.89 -55.07 -41.96
CA ALA A 363 -8.78 -56.00 -42.23
C ALA A 363 -7.38 -55.55 -41.75
N ASP A 364 -7.10 -54.28 -41.42
CA ASP A 364 -5.69 -53.84 -41.23
C ASP A 364 -5.35 -53.24 -39.85
N ALA A 365 -6.32 -53.15 -38.93
CA ALA A 365 -6.12 -52.54 -37.61
C ALA A 365 -5.76 -53.55 -36.48
N GLN A 366 -5.84 -54.86 -36.72
CA GLN A 366 -5.57 -55.88 -35.69
C GLN A 366 -4.10 -56.35 -35.65
N ASP A 367 -3.28 -56.06 -36.67
CA ASP A 367 -1.90 -56.54 -36.73
C ASP A 367 -0.88 -55.54 -36.14
N ALA A 368 -1.25 -54.25 -36.00
CA ALA A 368 -0.41 -53.23 -35.37
C ALA A 368 -0.51 -53.22 -33.83
N ALA A 369 -1.62 -53.67 -33.25
CA ALA A 369 -1.84 -53.68 -31.80
C ALA A 369 -1.13 -54.84 -31.07
N LYS A 370 -0.74 -55.90 -31.79
CA LYS A 370 0.00 -57.05 -31.21
C LYS A 370 1.51 -56.86 -31.13
N LYS A 371 2.07 -55.82 -31.75
CA LYS A 371 3.53 -55.60 -31.80
C LYS A 371 4.07 -54.50 -30.87
N ALA A 372 3.22 -53.91 -30.04
CA ALA A 372 3.60 -52.87 -29.08
C ALA A 372 3.47 -53.29 -27.61
N VAL A 373 3.29 -54.59 -27.33
CA VAL A 373 3.13 -55.15 -25.97
C VAL A 373 4.41 -55.86 -25.48
N GLU A 374 5.51 -55.85 -26.25
CA GLU A 374 6.74 -56.58 -25.87
C GLU A 374 7.89 -55.71 -25.33
N ASP A 375 7.69 -54.43 -24.99
CA ASP A 375 8.79 -53.58 -24.50
C ASP A 375 8.45 -52.69 -23.29
N ASP A 376 7.44 -53.07 -22.49
CA ASP A 376 7.10 -52.33 -21.26
C ASP A 376 6.79 -53.28 -20.08
N GLU A 377 7.74 -54.17 -19.77
CA GLU A 377 7.88 -54.74 -18.43
C GLU A 377 8.91 -53.93 -17.63
N ASP A 378 8.57 -52.70 -17.23
CA ASP A 378 9.25 -52.06 -16.09
C ASP A 378 8.35 -51.09 -15.31
N TYR A 379 7.12 -51.54 -15.03
CA TYR A 379 6.23 -50.85 -14.10
C TYR A 379 5.50 -51.81 -13.17
N ALA A 380 6.24 -52.52 -12.33
CA ALA A 380 5.72 -53.09 -11.09
C ALA A 380 6.85 -53.56 -10.16
N THR A 381 7.25 -52.73 -9.19
CA THR A 381 7.45 -53.08 -7.75
C THR A 381 8.33 -52.05 -7.04
N SER A 382 7.75 -51.31 -6.07
CA SER A 382 8.38 -51.06 -4.75
C SER A 382 7.43 -50.28 -3.83
N GLN A 383 6.42 -50.95 -3.29
CA GLN A 383 5.83 -50.57 -2.01
C GLN A 383 5.47 -51.85 -1.25
N ALA A 384 6.35 -52.28 -0.35
CA ALA A 384 6.04 -52.99 0.90
C ALA A 384 7.33 -53.44 1.62
N SER A 385 7.63 -52.78 2.76
CA SER A 385 8.29 -53.27 3.99
C SER A 385 8.62 -52.01 4.81
N ASP A 386 8.07 -51.74 6.00
CA ASP A 386 7.93 -52.63 7.15
C ASP A 386 6.69 -52.32 8.01
N ALA A 387 6.06 -53.40 8.47
CA ALA A 387 5.40 -53.52 9.77
C ALA A 387 6.49 -53.92 10.79
N ALA A 388 6.45 -53.73 12.09
CA ALA A 388 5.46 -53.31 13.08
C ALA A 388 6.25 -52.94 14.35
N GLU A 389 5.66 -52.18 15.28
CA GLU A 389 5.68 -52.52 16.70
C GLU A 389 4.55 -51.75 17.42
N GLN A 390 3.65 -52.54 18.02
CA GLN A 390 2.60 -52.18 18.98
C GLN A 390 3.25 -51.68 20.29
N GLU A 391 2.68 -50.76 21.05
CA GLU A 391 1.74 -50.89 22.19
C GLU A 391 2.18 -49.71 23.11
N ASP A 392 1.39 -48.96 23.87
CA ASP A 392 0.15 -49.22 24.58
C ASP A 392 -0.39 -47.85 25.06
N ASP A 393 -1.71 -47.77 25.20
CA ASP A 393 -2.42 -46.66 25.81
C ASP A 393 -2.09 -46.60 27.31
N ASN A 394 -1.64 -45.45 27.81
CA ASN A 394 -1.93 -45.11 29.21
C ASN A 394 -2.15 -43.61 29.37
N VAL A 395 -3.43 -43.27 29.42
CA VAL A 395 -3.96 -41.98 29.88
C VAL A 395 -3.99 -42.01 31.40
N GLU A 396 -3.28 -41.08 32.02
CA GLU A 396 -3.53 -40.41 33.31
C GLU A 396 -2.24 -40.18 34.11
N ALA A 397 -1.74 -38.95 34.03
CA ALA A 397 -1.22 -38.24 35.18
C ALA A 397 -1.50 -36.74 34.96
N GLU A 398 -2.45 -36.26 35.75
CA GLU A 398 -2.98 -34.92 35.78
C GLU A 398 -1.91 -33.87 36.11
N SER A 399 -2.07 -32.71 35.48
CA SER A 399 -1.87 -31.36 36.03
C SER A 399 -0.73 -31.13 37.03
N GLU A 400 0.32 -30.42 36.60
CA GLU A 400 0.94 -29.35 37.40
C GLU A 400 1.98 -28.48 36.65
N GLU A 401 2.34 -28.75 35.38
CA GLU A 401 3.38 -27.97 34.68
C GLU A 401 2.85 -26.89 33.69
N ALA A 402 1.53 -26.73 33.56
CA ALA A 402 0.91 -25.80 32.59
C ALA A 402 1.04 -24.30 32.94
N SER A 403 1.77 -23.92 34.00
CA SER A 403 1.91 -22.54 34.47
C SER A 403 3.33 -21.97 34.46
N ALA A 404 4.35 -22.70 34.01
CA ALA A 404 5.76 -22.24 34.07
C ALA A 404 6.38 -21.81 32.73
N GLU A 405 5.83 -22.18 31.57
CA GLU A 405 6.45 -21.87 30.27
C GLU A 405 5.95 -20.57 29.60
N ARG A 406 5.03 -19.82 30.24
CA ARG A 406 4.38 -18.64 29.63
C ARG A 406 5.01 -17.27 29.96
N GLN A 407 6.32 -17.21 30.25
CA GLN A 407 7.04 -15.93 30.43
C GLN A 407 8.50 -16.00 29.91
N LYS A 408 8.68 -15.80 28.60
CA LYS A 408 9.95 -15.32 28.00
C LYS A 408 9.70 -13.98 27.27
N ILE A 409 9.04 -13.05 27.94
CA ILE A 409 8.80 -11.70 27.43
C ILE A 409 9.88 -10.81 28.04
N LEU A 410 10.73 -10.20 27.20
CA LEU A 410 11.68 -9.19 27.68
C LEU A 410 10.90 -7.98 28.18
N THR A 411 11.29 -7.44 29.33
CA THR A 411 10.74 -6.15 29.79
C THR A 411 11.44 -4.98 29.08
N GLU A 412 10.81 -3.81 29.07
CA GLU A 412 11.41 -2.58 28.54
C GLU A 412 12.81 -2.32 29.14
N GLN A 413 12.96 -2.52 30.46
CA GLN A 413 14.25 -2.36 31.13
C GLN A 413 15.30 -3.38 30.65
N GLN A 414 14.89 -4.63 30.37
CA GLN A 414 15.79 -5.63 29.82
C GLN A 414 16.22 -5.27 28.39
N CYS A 415 15.34 -4.67 27.59
CA CYS A 415 15.68 -4.13 26.27
C CYS A 415 16.66 -2.95 26.36
N GLU A 416 16.47 -2.03 27.32
CA GLU A 416 17.43 -0.96 27.57
C GLU A 416 18.79 -1.48 28.08
N ASP A 417 18.80 -2.55 28.86
CA ASP A 417 20.04 -3.15 29.34
C ASP A 417 20.80 -3.85 28.21
N LEU A 418 20.07 -4.43 27.24
CA LEU A 418 20.66 -4.99 26.02
C LEU A 418 21.37 -3.94 25.16
N THR A 419 20.88 -2.69 25.11
CA THR A 419 21.57 -1.61 24.34
C THR A 419 22.92 -1.23 24.97
N LYS A 420 23.03 -1.36 26.30
CA LYS A 420 24.24 -1.05 27.08
C LYS A 420 25.22 -2.22 27.14
N ALA A 421 24.73 -3.44 26.95
CA ALA A 421 25.54 -4.64 26.95
C ALA A 421 26.44 -4.69 25.69
N LYS A 422 27.75 -4.90 25.87
CA LYS A 422 28.68 -5.17 24.75
C LYS A 422 28.52 -6.58 24.13
N ALA A 423 27.45 -7.28 24.48
CA ALA A 423 27.18 -8.64 24.01
C ALA A 423 26.57 -8.60 22.60
N HIS A 424 26.71 -9.69 21.84
CA HIS A 424 25.94 -9.87 20.60
C HIS A 424 24.53 -10.33 20.98
N PRO A 425 23.50 -9.46 21.00
CA PRO A 425 22.15 -9.86 21.34
C PRO A 425 21.64 -10.89 20.33
N ARG A 426 20.79 -11.82 20.78
CA ARG A 426 20.16 -12.78 19.86
C ARG A 426 19.20 -12.03 18.93
N PHE A 427 19.05 -12.56 17.72
CA PHE A 427 18.29 -11.89 16.67
C PHE A 427 16.87 -11.55 17.11
N GLY A 428 16.13 -12.52 17.64
CA GLY A 428 14.75 -12.26 18.05
C GLY A 428 14.62 -11.38 19.29
N ASP A 429 15.64 -11.29 20.16
CA ASP A 429 15.66 -10.29 21.24
C ASP A 429 15.74 -8.86 20.66
N VAL A 430 16.50 -8.65 19.58
CA VAL A 430 16.60 -7.36 18.89
C VAL A 430 15.26 -6.97 18.25
N GLU A 431 14.66 -7.88 17.49
CA GLU A 431 13.37 -7.62 16.83
C GLU A 431 12.25 -7.41 17.86
N TYR A 432 12.21 -8.22 18.93
CA TYR A 432 11.24 -8.07 20.00
C TYR A 432 11.28 -6.70 20.67
N CYS A 433 12.49 -6.23 21.03
CA CYS A 433 12.67 -4.92 21.66
C CYS A 433 12.27 -3.77 20.72
N GLN A 434 12.56 -3.90 19.42
CA GLN A 434 12.15 -2.93 18.42
C GLN A 434 10.63 -2.93 18.20
N TYR A 435 9.99 -4.10 18.20
CA TYR A 435 8.55 -4.25 17.97
C TYR A 435 7.72 -3.74 19.16
N HIS A 436 8.05 -4.16 20.39
CA HIS A 436 7.24 -3.85 21.57
C HIS A 436 7.55 -2.51 22.22
N TYR A 437 8.81 -2.05 22.17
CA TYR A 437 9.27 -0.88 22.92
C TYR A 437 9.90 0.20 22.04
N GLU A 438 9.97 -0.01 20.72
CA GLU A 438 10.68 0.88 19.79
C GLU A 438 12.17 1.10 20.14
N ILE A 439 12.78 0.15 20.86
CA ILE A 439 14.18 0.22 21.30
C ILE A 439 15.08 -0.44 20.25
N ASP A 440 15.94 0.36 19.61
CA ASP A 440 17.01 -0.15 18.74
C ASP A 440 18.23 -0.58 19.58
N VAL A 441 18.26 -1.88 19.89
CA VAL A 441 19.32 -2.54 20.67
C VAL A 441 20.71 -2.40 20.03
N LEU A 442 20.78 -2.21 18.71
CA LEU A 442 22.04 -2.23 17.95
C LEU A 442 22.53 -0.84 17.54
N SER A 443 21.78 0.21 17.89
CA SER A 443 22.18 1.58 17.62
C SER A 443 23.53 1.89 18.28
N THR A 444 24.52 2.25 17.47
CA THR A 444 25.83 2.73 17.96
C THR A 444 25.78 4.18 18.46
N GLU A 445 24.60 4.81 18.47
CA GLU A 445 24.36 6.18 18.89
C GLU A 445 24.25 6.34 20.43
N ALA A 446 25.14 5.69 21.18
CA ALA A 446 25.49 6.20 22.49
C ALA A 446 26.50 7.35 22.33
N LYS A 447 26.07 8.48 21.74
CA LYS A 447 26.79 9.79 21.70
C LYS A 447 25.97 10.93 21.04
N ASP A 448 24.71 11.05 21.43
CA ASP A 448 24.03 12.34 21.68
C ASP A 448 22.63 12.01 22.27
N ASP A 449 22.66 11.41 23.47
CA ASP A 449 21.51 11.08 24.32
C ASP A 449 20.82 12.34 24.87
N ALA A 450 20.27 13.11 23.94
CA ALA A 450 19.25 14.12 24.20
C ALA A 450 18.16 14.04 23.13
N SER A 451 18.02 12.92 22.40
CA SER A 451 17.02 12.74 21.35
C SER A 451 16.07 11.57 21.60
N SER A 452 16.55 10.38 21.98
CA SER A 452 15.75 9.19 22.30
C SER A 452 15.07 9.30 23.68
N ALA A 453 15.86 9.48 24.75
CA ALA A 453 15.31 9.76 26.09
C ALA A 453 14.48 11.05 26.11
N SER A 454 14.87 12.07 25.34
CA SER A 454 14.07 13.29 25.21
C SER A 454 12.76 13.07 24.47
N LYS A 455 12.71 12.19 23.45
CA LYS A 455 11.49 11.90 22.70
C LYS A 455 10.54 11.05 23.52
N ALA A 456 11.04 10.07 24.26
CA ALA A 456 10.25 9.30 25.21
C ALA A 456 9.70 10.18 26.34
N LEU A 457 10.56 11.02 26.95
CA LEU A 457 10.13 12.03 27.93
C LEU A 457 9.14 13.04 27.34
N GLN A 458 9.30 13.43 26.07
CA GLN A 458 8.42 14.35 25.35
C GLN A 458 7.06 13.72 24.98
N GLN A 459 7.05 12.45 24.60
CA GLN A 459 5.81 11.69 24.35
C GLN A 459 5.05 11.46 25.67
N GLN A 460 5.78 11.12 26.74
CA GLN A 460 5.21 10.96 28.08
C GLN A 460 4.70 12.30 28.65
N SER A 461 5.44 13.38 28.50
CA SER A 461 5.02 14.72 28.93
C SER A 461 3.81 15.20 28.11
N ASN A 462 3.77 14.94 26.80
CA ASN A 462 2.61 15.23 25.96
C ASN A 462 1.37 14.41 26.41
N ALA A 463 1.51 13.11 26.68
CA ALA A 463 0.39 12.29 27.18
C ALA A 463 -0.13 12.77 28.55
N ALA A 464 0.78 13.15 29.46
CA ALA A 464 0.42 13.72 30.76
C ALA A 464 -0.28 15.08 30.60
N LEU A 465 0.22 15.95 29.72
CA LEU A 465 -0.35 17.26 29.44
C LEU A 465 -1.75 17.14 28.84
N VAL A 466 -1.95 16.25 27.86
CA VAL A 466 -3.28 15.96 27.29
C VAL A 466 -4.24 15.44 28.36
N LYS A 467 -3.79 14.58 29.28
CA LYS A 467 -4.60 14.11 30.40
C LYS A 467 -5.00 15.25 31.34
N THR A 468 -4.08 16.16 31.66
CA THR A 468 -4.35 17.38 32.43
C THR A 468 -5.39 18.24 31.73
N PHE A 469 -5.25 18.48 30.42
CA PHE A 469 -6.19 19.28 29.64
C PHE A 469 -7.57 18.61 29.49
N THR A 470 -7.61 17.29 29.45
CA THR A 470 -8.87 16.52 29.50
C THR A 470 -9.65 16.80 30.78
N GLY A 471 -8.96 17.05 31.90
CA GLY A 471 -9.59 17.44 33.18
C GLY A 471 -10.30 18.80 33.15
N TYR A 472 -9.98 19.67 32.19
CA TYR A 472 -10.69 20.94 31.98
C TYR A 472 -11.86 20.84 30.99
N ALA A 473 -12.07 19.66 30.38
CA ALA A 473 -13.13 19.49 29.41
C ALA A 473 -14.51 19.69 30.05
N LYS A 474 -15.31 20.59 29.46
CA LYS A 474 -16.65 20.94 29.91
C LYS A 474 -17.62 20.93 28.73
N ASP A 475 -18.91 20.89 29.05
CA ASP A 475 -19.99 21.01 28.07
C ASP A 475 -20.23 22.47 27.59
N GLN A 476 -19.30 23.37 27.91
CA GLN A 476 -19.30 24.77 27.48
C GLN A 476 -18.04 25.05 26.68
N LEU A 477 -18.16 25.93 25.68
CA LEU A 477 -17.02 26.37 24.89
C LEU A 477 -16.00 27.05 25.80
N VAL A 478 -14.81 26.48 25.86
CA VAL A 478 -13.60 27.15 26.33
C VAL A 478 -13.15 28.06 25.18
N ASP A 479 -13.44 29.35 25.32
CA ASP A 479 -13.07 30.35 24.32
C ASP A 479 -11.55 30.57 24.26
N ALA A 480 -11.09 31.35 23.28
CA ALA A 480 -9.66 31.53 23.05
C ALA A 480 -8.95 32.28 24.21
N GLN A 481 -9.66 33.14 24.96
CA GLN A 481 -9.10 33.85 26.13
C GLN A 481 -8.99 32.93 27.34
N GLN A 482 -10.02 32.12 27.60
CA GLN A 482 -9.98 31.09 28.64
C GLN A 482 -8.89 30.06 28.34
N PHE A 483 -8.75 29.64 27.08
CA PHE A 483 -7.68 28.75 26.68
C PHE A 483 -6.29 29.39 26.87
N LYS A 484 -6.12 30.68 26.54
CA LYS A 484 -4.88 31.42 26.84
C LYS A 484 -4.52 31.39 28.32
N GLN A 485 -5.50 31.49 29.22
CA GLN A 485 -5.26 31.36 30.66
C GLN A 485 -4.74 29.97 31.03
N LEU A 486 -5.35 28.91 30.48
CA LEU A 486 -4.89 27.53 30.69
C LEU A 486 -3.50 27.29 30.11
N TRP A 487 -3.23 27.80 28.90
CA TRP A 487 -1.92 27.74 28.26
C TRP A 487 -0.84 28.39 29.12
N ASN A 488 -1.09 29.60 29.63
CA ASN A 488 -0.15 30.32 30.48
C ASN A 488 0.02 29.63 31.85
N GLN A 489 -1.05 29.06 32.41
CA GLN A 489 -1.01 28.32 33.66
C GLN A 489 -0.10 27.09 33.56
N HIS A 490 -0.12 26.39 32.42
CA HIS A 490 0.66 25.16 32.17
C HIS A 490 1.85 25.40 31.23
N HIS A 491 2.38 26.63 31.17
CA HIS A 491 3.42 27.01 30.21
C HIS A 491 4.68 26.14 30.35
N THR A 492 5.04 25.75 31.57
CA THR A 492 6.22 24.90 31.83
C THR A 492 6.03 23.50 31.26
N GLU A 493 4.85 22.91 31.46
CA GLU A 493 4.47 21.59 30.98
C GLU A 493 4.32 21.58 29.45
N VAL A 494 3.80 22.67 28.88
CA VAL A 494 3.72 22.90 27.44
C VAL A 494 5.11 22.94 26.82
N GLU A 495 6.03 23.76 27.35
CA GLU A 495 7.39 23.85 26.83
C GLU A 495 8.16 22.53 27.00
N ALA A 496 7.91 21.77 28.07
CA ALA A 496 8.48 20.43 28.28
C ALA A 496 7.89 19.36 27.34
N SER A 497 6.76 19.62 26.69
CA SER A 497 6.12 18.74 25.70
C SER A 497 6.52 19.07 24.26
N LEU A 498 7.25 20.16 24.05
CA LEU A 498 7.73 20.60 22.74
C LEU A 498 9.24 20.35 22.60
N PRO A 499 9.76 20.20 21.36
CA PRO A 499 11.20 20.13 21.17
C PRO A 499 11.86 21.45 21.59
N PRO A 500 13.19 21.45 21.86
CA PRO A 500 13.95 22.68 22.05
C PRO A 500 13.69 23.68 20.90
N LYS A 501 13.54 24.97 21.20
CA LYS A 501 13.13 26.01 20.22
C LYS A 501 13.98 26.03 18.94
N ASN A 502 15.28 25.74 19.05
CA ASN A 502 16.22 25.69 17.92
C ASN A 502 16.10 24.42 17.04
N LYS A 503 15.34 23.41 17.49
CA LYS A 503 15.04 22.18 16.76
C LYS A 503 13.59 22.12 16.26
N ARG A 504 12.78 23.15 16.52
CA ARG A 504 11.39 23.23 16.05
C ARG A 504 11.36 23.61 14.56
N ASN A 505 10.41 23.03 13.84
CA ASN A 505 10.21 23.27 12.43
C ASN A 505 9.48 24.60 12.21
N PRO A 506 10.01 25.55 11.41
CA PRO A 506 9.41 26.87 11.29
C PRO A 506 8.06 26.84 10.58
N LEU A 507 7.13 27.65 11.07
CA LEU A 507 5.86 27.97 10.45
C LEU A 507 5.64 29.48 10.51
N ILE A 508 5.60 30.13 9.35
CA ILE A 508 5.35 31.56 9.22
C ILE A 508 3.99 31.76 8.56
N VAL A 509 3.17 32.64 9.14
CA VAL A 509 1.87 33.03 8.59
C VAL A 509 1.83 34.54 8.38
N ASP A 510 1.80 35.00 7.14
CA ASP A 510 1.63 36.41 6.80
C ASP A 510 0.17 36.69 6.43
N LEU A 511 -0.51 37.47 7.24
CA LEU A 511 -1.88 37.91 7.03
C LEU A 511 -1.89 39.34 6.49
N SER A 512 -2.56 39.55 5.36
CA SER A 512 -2.76 40.87 4.75
C SER A 512 -4.21 41.31 4.94
N LEU A 513 -4.40 42.53 5.44
CA LEU A 513 -5.71 43.12 5.74
C LEU A 513 -6.04 44.28 4.80
N ASP A 514 -7.32 44.41 4.45
CA ASP A 514 -7.85 45.58 3.73
C ASP A 514 -8.25 46.72 4.69
N ASN A 515 -8.70 47.85 4.14
CA ASN A 515 -9.14 49.02 4.91
C ASN A 515 -10.38 48.78 5.81
N LYS A 516 -11.08 47.65 5.65
CA LYS A 516 -12.18 47.22 6.52
C LYS A 516 -11.70 46.22 7.58
N GLY A 517 -10.39 45.97 7.67
CA GLY A 517 -9.81 45.02 8.60
C GLY A 517 -10.13 43.57 8.26
N ARG A 518 -10.46 43.26 6.99
CA ARG A 518 -10.76 41.89 6.54
C ARG A 518 -9.51 41.25 5.96
N ALA A 519 -9.32 39.96 6.19
CA ALA A 519 -8.27 39.19 5.53
C ALA A 519 -8.48 39.21 4.02
N VAL A 520 -7.50 39.67 3.24
CA VAL A 520 -7.54 39.59 1.77
C VAL A 520 -6.50 38.63 1.22
N LYS A 521 -5.47 38.31 2.02
CA LYS A 521 -4.47 37.30 1.69
C LYS A 521 -3.89 36.68 2.96
N ALA A 522 -3.64 35.38 2.95
CA ALA A 522 -2.85 34.66 3.94
C ALA A 522 -1.76 33.86 3.21
N ASP A 523 -0.50 34.09 3.54
CA ASP A 523 0.64 33.29 3.07
C ASP A 523 1.16 32.42 4.20
N TYR A 524 1.30 31.12 3.94
CA TYR A 524 1.86 30.12 4.85
C TYR A 524 3.20 29.66 4.28
N ASP A 525 4.25 29.71 5.10
CA ASP A 525 5.59 29.21 4.79
C ASP A 525 5.98 28.21 5.87
N LEU A 526 6.09 26.94 5.51
CA LEU A 526 6.39 25.85 6.43
C LEU A 526 7.62 25.09 5.96
N GLY A 527 8.54 24.86 6.90
CA GLY A 527 9.77 24.12 6.66
C GLY A 527 9.84 22.91 7.56
N VAL A 528 10.08 21.72 6.99
CA VAL A 528 10.24 20.46 7.71
C VAL A 528 11.63 19.90 7.39
N ASP A 529 12.41 19.64 8.43
CA ASP A 529 13.68 18.91 8.29
C ASP A 529 13.46 17.41 8.39
N PHE A 530 13.83 16.68 7.34
CA PHE A 530 13.86 15.23 7.35
C PHE A 530 15.31 14.78 7.52
N ASP A 531 15.85 14.95 8.73
CA ASP A 531 17.25 14.65 9.07
C ASP A 531 17.69 13.27 8.59
N LYS A 532 16.86 12.24 8.82
CA LYS A 532 17.12 10.84 8.39
C LYS A 532 17.17 10.66 6.87
N LEU A 533 16.55 11.56 6.12
CA LEU A 533 16.52 11.55 4.65
C LEU A 533 17.54 12.52 4.04
N ASN A 534 18.22 13.34 4.86
CA ASN A 534 19.09 14.41 4.38
C ASN A 534 18.37 15.33 3.37
N ARG A 535 17.09 15.61 3.65
CA ARG A 535 16.18 16.39 2.81
C ARG A 535 15.44 17.42 3.67
N LYS A 536 15.22 18.61 3.11
CA LYS A 536 14.35 19.64 3.70
C LYS A 536 13.15 19.87 2.80
N LEU A 537 11.97 19.78 3.37
CA LEU A 537 10.72 20.09 2.70
C LEU A 537 10.30 21.51 3.06
N ASN A 538 10.15 22.35 2.04
CA ASN A 538 9.63 23.69 2.16
C ASN A 538 8.30 23.74 1.40
N VAL A 539 7.20 24.06 2.08
CA VAL A 539 5.92 24.28 1.43
C VAL A 539 5.52 25.73 1.60
N LYS A 540 5.20 26.39 0.49
CA LYS A 540 4.60 27.71 0.48
C LYS A 540 3.19 27.60 -0.06
N MET A 541 2.22 28.07 0.72
CA MET A 541 0.82 28.10 0.32
C MET A 541 0.32 29.53 0.48
N ASP A 542 -0.22 30.13 -0.56
CA ASP A 542 -0.98 31.36 -0.42
C ASP A 542 -2.48 31.10 -0.59
N MET A 543 -3.27 31.95 0.04
CA MET A 543 -4.72 31.99 -0.07
C MET A 543 -5.14 33.45 -0.18
N GLN A 544 -5.88 33.79 -1.23
CA GLN A 544 -6.49 35.10 -1.44
C GLN A 544 -7.99 34.98 -1.21
N PHE A 545 -8.56 35.97 -0.52
CA PHE A 545 -9.99 36.09 -0.29
C PHE A 545 -10.54 37.26 -1.08
N LEU A 546 -11.58 37.01 -1.86
CA LEU A 546 -12.11 37.92 -2.86
C LEU A 546 -13.63 38.03 -2.71
N ASN A 547 -14.20 39.11 -3.27
CA ASN A 547 -15.65 39.23 -3.45
C ASN A 547 -16.50 39.03 -2.18
N TYR A 548 -15.99 39.42 -1.01
CA TYR A 548 -16.74 39.39 0.25
C TYR A 548 -18.15 39.97 0.15
N GLY A 549 -19.14 39.18 0.58
CA GLY A 549 -20.56 39.45 0.49
C GLY A 549 -21.19 39.18 -0.88
N ASN A 550 -20.39 38.95 -1.93
CA ASN A 550 -20.82 38.85 -3.33
C ASN A 550 -20.04 37.77 -4.10
N ALA A 551 -19.97 36.56 -3.54
CA ALA A 551 -19.30 35.43 -4.18
C ALA A 551 -19.86 35.14 -5.57
N SER A 552 -19.03 34.50 -6.40
CA SER A 552 -19.45 33.98 -7.69
C SER A 552 -20.63 33.01 -7.54
N LYS A 553 -21.49 32.94 -8.57
CA LYS A 553 -22.60 31.98 -8.57
C LYS A 553 -22.08 30.63 -9.03
N ILE A 554 -22.51 29.57 -8.36
CA ILE A 554 -22.30 28.20 -8.81
C ILE A 554 -23.45 27.87 -9.78
N ASP A 555 -23.10 27.41 -10.99
CA ASP A 555 -24.06 27.14 -12.05
C ASP A 555 -24.82 25.84 -11.78
N GLN A 556 -26.05 25.97 -11.29
CA GLN A 556 -26.91 24.83 -10.98
C GLN A 556 -27.38 24.08 -12.24
N SER A 557 -27.42 24.73 -13.41
CA SER A 557 -27.88 24.08 -14.65
C SER A 557 -26.94 22.97 -15.08
N VAL A 558 -25.64 23.16 -14.88
CA VAL A 558 -24.61 22.15 -15.14
C VAL A 558 -24.72 20.97 -14.16
N LEU A 559 -25.07 21.24 -12.91
CA LEU A 559 -25.22 20.20 -11.88
C LEU A 559 -26.49 19.36 -12.05
N GLN A 560 -27.56 19.92 -12.64
CA GLN A 560 -28.78 19.16 -12.97
C GLN A 560 -28.52 18.06 -14.01
N GLN A 561 -27.49 18.23 -14.84
CA GLN A 561 -27.07 17.24 -15.84
C GLN A 561 -26.13 16.19 -15.25
N ALA A 562 -25.75 16.30 -13.97
CA ALA A 562 -24.85 15.37 -13.33
C ALA A 562 -25.47 13.96 -13.19
N LYS A 563 -24.62 12.94 -13.24
CA LYS A 563 -25.03 11.54 -13.06
C LYS A 563 -24.46 10.95 -11.76
N PRO A 564 -25.17 10.00 -11.11
CA PRO A 564 -24.57 9.22 -10.05
C PRO A 564 -23.27 8.58 -10.53
N PHE A 565 -22.27 8.44 -9.65
CA PHE A 565 -21.03 7.72 -9.98
C PHE A 565 -21.29 6.36 -10.62
N LYS A 566 -22.26 5.59 -10.10
CA LYS A 566 -22.65 4.28 -10.65
C LYS A 566 -23.15 4.31 -12.10
N ASP A 567 -23.68 5.44 -12.57
CA ASP A 567 -24.32 5.56 -13.88
C ASP A 567 -23.40 6.24 -14.89
N ILE A 568 -22.42 7.03 -14.44
CA ILE A 568 -21.46 7.72 -15.31
C ILE A 568 -20.43 6.78 -15.94
N PHE A 569 -20.23 5.61 -15.31
CA PHE A 569 -19.38 4.53 -15.81
C PHE A 569 -20.16 3.46 -16.58
N LYS A 570 -21.50 3.53 -16.65
CA LYS A 570 -22.31 2.57 -17.42
C LYS A 570 -22.07 2.72 -18.92
N GLY A 571 -21.83 1.61 -19.58
CA GLY A 571 -21.45 1.47 -20.98
C GLY A 571 -20.01 1.91 -21.27
N SER A 572 -19.22 2.26 -20.25
CA SER A 572 -17.84 2.69 -20.43
C SER A 572 -16.86 1.51 -20.33
N ILE A 573 -15.62 1.75 -20.76
CA ILE A 573 -14.51 0.80 -20.61
C ILE A 573 -14.36 0.37 -19.13
N MET A 574 -14.76 1.21 -18.17
CA MET A 574 -14.71 0.87 -16.73
C MET A 574 -15.82 -0.10 -16.30
N GLU A 575 -17.06 -0.01 -16.82
CA GLU A 575 -18.07 -1.06 -16.60
C GLU A 575 -17.69 -2.35 -17.32
N GLN A 576 -17.13 -2.26 -18.52
CA GLN A 576 -16.61 -3.42 -19.25
C GLN A 576 -15.39 -4.05 -18.56
N ALA A 577 -14.55 -3.25 -17.90
CA ALA A 577 -13.42 -3.73 -17.12
C ALA A 577 -13.89 -4.35 -15.80
N VAL A 578 -14.84 -3.75 -15.07
CA VAL A 578 -15.31 -4.28 -13.77
C VAL A 578 -16.32 -5.43 -13.93
N GLY A 579 -17.10 -5.46 -15.01
CA GLY A 579 -17.96 -6.58 -15.43
C GLY A 579 -17.27 -7.58 -16.38
N GLY A 580 -16.01 -7.34 -16.73
CA GLY A 580 -15.22 -8.09 -17.69
C GLY A 580 -13.73 -7.93 -17.44
N ILE A 581 -13.27 -8.27 -16.22
CA ILE A 581 -11.84 -8.51 -15.91
C ILE A 581 -11.40 -9.83 -16.58
N ALA A 582 -11.57 -9.90 -17.89
CA ALA A 582 -11.08 -10.95 -18.78
C ALA A 582 -10.84 -10.31 -20.16
N GLY A 583 -9.77 -9.50 -20.23
CA GLY A 583 -9.13 -9.09 -21.48
C GLY A 583 -9.54 -7.72 -22.01
N VAL A 584 -8.63 -6.74 -21.92
CA VAL A 584 -7.96 -6.09 -23.07
C VAL A 584 -6.79 -5.27 -22.50
N SER A 585 -5.60 -5.85 -22.50
CA SER A 585 -4.33 -5.12 -22.43
C SER A 585 -3.92 -4.77 -23.85
N GLY A 586 -3.83 -3.46 -24.14
CA GLY A 586 -3.46 -2.93 -25.45
C GLY A 586 -2.09 -2.26 -25.42
N ASP A 587 -1.18 -2.89 -26.13
CA ASP A 587 0.21 -2.58 -26.47
C ASP A 587 0.52 -1.10 -26.79
N THR A 588 1.56 -0.56 -26.14
CA THR A 588 2.39 0.52 -26.71
C THR A 588 3.88 0.17 -26.60
N GLY A 589 4.38 -0.64 -27.54
CA GLY A 589 5.47 -0.26 -28.44
C GLY A 589 6.74 0.33 -27.82
N SER A 590 7.65 -0.58 -27.47
CA SER A 590 9.11 -0.48 -27.41
C SER A 590 9.78 0.89 -27.65
N ARG A 591 10.37 1.44 -26.57
CA ARG A 591 11.63 2.18 -26.63
C ARG A 591 12.59 1.59 -25.60
N SER A 592 13.78 1.23 -26.08
CA SER A 592 14.92 0.80 -25.26
C SER A 592 15.43 1.95 -24.41
N GLU A 593 14.78 2.20 -23.28
CA GLU A 593 15.37 2.92 -22.15
C GLU A 593 15.86 1.85 -21.16
N GLN A 594 17.02 2.04 -20.54
CA GLN A 594 17.51 1.16 -19.48
C GLN A 594 16.45 1.08 -18.39
N LYS A 595 15.70 -0.01 -18.35
CA LYS A 595 14.65 -0.24 -17.37
C LYS A 595 15.30 -0.20 -15.99
N TYR A 596 15.03 0.87 -15.23
CA TYR A 596 15.47 0.97 -13.84
C TYR A 596 14.66 -0.05 -13.04
N LEU A 597 15.22 -1.25 -12.86
CA LEU A 597 14.61 -2.29 -12.04
C LEU A 597 14.62 -1.86 -10.57
N THR A 598 13.48 -2.00 -9.90
CA THR A 598 13.34 -1.83 -8.44
C THR A 598 14.14 -2.90 -7.69
N LEU A 599 14.33 -2.72 -6.38
CA LEU A 599 15.04 -3.70 -5.56
C LEU A 599 14.35 -5.07 -5.61
N ASP A 600 13.04 -5.13 -5.48
CA ASP A 600 12.29 -6.39 -5.47
C ASP A 600 12.30 -7.09 -6.84
N GLU A 601 12.27 -6.34 -7.95
CA GLU A 601 12.45 -6.92 -9.29
C GLU A 601 13.84 -7.54 -9.47
N ARG A 602 14.89 -6.92 -8.91
CA ARG A 602 16.26 -7.47 -8.92
C ARG A 602 16.38 -8.69 -8.02
N LEU A 603 15.72 -8.67 -6.87
CA LEU A 603 15.65 -9.83 -5.97
C LEU A 603 14.89 -10.99 -6.60
N ALA A 604 13.83 -10.73 -7.38
CA ALA A 604 13.13 -11.76 -8.14
C ALA A 604 14.02 -12.40 -9.21
N GLN A 605 14.85 -11.62 -9.91
CA GLN A 605 15.84 -12.16 -10.84
C GLN A 605 16.90 -13.02 -10.13
N LEU A 606 17.37 -12.57 -8.96
CA LEU A 606 18.27 -13.36 -8.13
C LEU A 606 17.60 -14.68 -7.69
N ALA A 607 16.35 -14.62 -7.26
CA ALA A 607 15.58 -15.78 -6.85
C ALA A 607 15.42 -16.78 -8.01
N GLU A 608 14.99 -16.32 -9.19
CA GLU A 608 14.84 -17.16 -10.38
C GLU A 608 16.16 -17.85 -10.75
N GLN A 609 17.26 -17.12 -10.72
CA GLN A 609 18.57 -17.65 -11.01
C GLN A 609 18.99 -18.73 -10.01
N VAL A 610 18.88 -18.44 -8.71
CA VAL A 610 19.30 -19.38 -7.65
C VAL A 610 18.42 -20.63 -7.66
N TYR A 611 17.12 -20.46 -7.87
CA TYR A 611 16.20 -21.58 -7.97
C TYR A 611 16.49 -22.44 -9.19
N THR A 612 16.70 -21.84 -10.36
CA THR A 612 17.09 -22.56 -11.58
C THR A 612 18.41 -23.32 -11.40
N GLN A 613 19.37 -22.74 -10.66
CA GLN A 613 20.66 -23.36 -10.39
C GLN A 613 20.56 -24.55 -9.42
N THR A 614 19.70 -24.45 -8.40
CA THR A 614 19.75 -25.34 -7.23
C THR A 614 18.54 -26.25 -7.08
N GLY A 615 17.41 -25.91 -7.69
CA GLY A 615 16.10 -26.55 -7.50
C GLY A 615 15.58 -26.48 -6.06
N SER A 616 16.15 -25.62 -5.21
CA SER A 616 15.90 -25.63 -3.76
C SER A 616 15.22 -24.35 -3.30
N TYR A 617 14.03 -24.50 -2.70
CA TYR A 617 13.29 -23.40 -2.07
C TYR A 617 14.14 -22.72 -1.00
N GLU A 618 14.61 -23.50 -0.02
CA GLU A 618 15.39 -23.00 1.12
C GLU A 618 16.65 -22.21 0.69
N LYS A 619 17.40 -22.70 -0.30
CA LYS A 619 18.59 -21.97 -0.80
C LYS A 619 18.23 -20.67 -1.52
N THR A 620 17.12 -20.67 -2.23
CA THR A 620 16.60 -19.49 -2.91
C THR A 620 16.15 -18.44 -1.90
N TYR A 621 15.39 -18.88 -0.89
CA TYR A 621 14.98 -18.04 0.23
C TYR A 621 16.18 -17.41 0.94
N LYS A 622 17.18 -18.21 1.30
CA LYS A 622 18.43 -17.74 1.92
C LYS A 622 19.14 -16.66 1.09
N ALA A 623 19.19 -16.83 -0.25
CA ALA A 623 19.83 -15.88 -1.15
C ALA A 623 19.11 -14.52 -1.18
N VAL A 624 17.78 -14.56 -1.27
CA VAL A 624 16.93 -13.36 -1.30
C VAL A 624 16.93 -12.69 0.07
N PHE A 625 16.84 -13.48 1.15
CA PHE A 625 16.86 -13.01 2.53
C PHE A 625 18.13 -12.22 2.83
N ILE A 626 19.32 -12.77 2.54
CA ILE A 626 20.57 -12.03 2.84
C ILE A 626 20.68 -10.74 2.02
N ALA A 627 20.22 -10.76 0.76
CA ALA A 627 20.25 -9.58 -0.10
C ALA A 627 19.32 -8.49 0.41
N LYS A 628 18.07 -8.84 0.76
CA LYS A 628 17.06 -7.92 1.30
C LYS A 628 17.46 -7.41 2.67
N LEU A 629 17.89 -8.30 3.57
CA LEU A 629 18.35 -7.91 4.91
C LEU A 629 19.57 -6.97 4.84
N THR A 630 20.49 -7.20 3.91
CA THR A 630 21.65 -6.30 3.73
C THR A 630 21.23 -4.92 3.24
N ALA A 631 20.25 -4.85 2.33
CA ALA A 631 19.73 -3.58 1.84
C ALA A 631 18.95 -2.82 2.93
N GLU A 632 18.21 -3.55 3.76
CA GLU A 632 17.29 -2.97 4.74
C GLU A 632 17.90 -2.68 6.10
N LYS A 633 18.79 -3.55 6.59
CA LYS A 633 19.38 -3.52 7.93
C LYS A 633 20.90 -3.83 7.87
N PRO A 634 21.71 -2.99 7.19
CA PRO A 634 23.14 -3.26 7.00
C PRO A 634 23.94 -3.35 8.30
N GLU A 635 23.56 -2.61 9.34
CA GLU A 635 24.22 -2.68 10.66
C GLU A 635 23.94 -4.02 11.37
N LEU A 636 22.77 -4.63 11.14
CA LEU A 636 22.43 -5.97 11.65
C LEU A 636 23.39 -7.02 11.08
N ILE A 637 23.71 -6.93 9.78
CA ILE A 637 24.68 -7.82 9.12
C ILE A 637 26.06 -7.74 9.78
N LYS A 638 26.46 -6.57 10.29
CA LYS A 638 27.76 -6.41 10.98
C LYS A 638 27.79 -7.13 12.32
N GLN A 639 26.66 -7.34 12.99
CA GLN A 639 26.60 -7.98 14.31
C GLN A 639 26.66 -9.50 14.25
N TYR A 640 26.08 -10.12 13.24
CA TYR A 640 25.98 -11.59 13.16
C TYR A 640 27.05 -12.22 12.27
N SER A 641 27.45 -13.46 12.58
CA SER A 641 28.33 -14.21 11.67
C SER A 641 27.58 -14.64 10.41
N ALA A 642 28.30 -15.00 9.34
CA ALA A 642 27.67 -15.52 8.13
C ALA A 642 26.88 -16.81 8.41
N GLN A 643 27.34 -17.62 9.36
CA GLN A 643 26.65 -18.84 9.79
C GLN A 643 25.35 -18.50 10.54
N ASP A 644 25.39 -17.57 11.49
CA ASP A 644 24.18 -17.18 12.23
C ASP A 644 23.11 -16.64 11.28
N LEU A 645 23.50 -15.81 10.30
CA LEU A 645 22.58 -15.30 9.29
C LEU A 645 21.96 -16.41 8.42
N GLN A 646 22.68 -17.50 8.15
CA GLN A 646 22.14 -18.64 7.40
C GLN A 646 21.16 -19.47 8.23
N GLU A 647 21.45 -19.63 9.51
CA GLU A 647 20.57 -20.30 10.46
C GLU A 647 19.27 -19.51 10.64
N ILE A 648 19.37 -18.19 10.83
CA ILE A 648 18.22 -17.28 10.91
C ILE A 648 17.40 -17.35 9.63
N ALA A 649 18.03 -17.26 8.47
CA ALA A 649 17.33 -17.37 7.19
C ALA A 649 16.62 -18.74 7.00
N ALA A 650 17.16 -19.84 7.57
CA ALA A 650 16.49 -21.14 7.55
C ALA A 650 15.24 -21.15 8.44
N ILE A 651 15.30 -20.51 9.62
CA ILE A 651 14.15 -20.34 10.51
C ILE A 651 13.06 -19.52 9.80
N TYR A 652 13.42 -18.42 9.16
CA TYR A 652 12.47 -17.60 8.40
C TYR A 652 11.87 -18.35 7.22
N ALA A 653 12.68 -19.08 6.45
CA ALA A 653 12.19 -19.91 5.35
C ALA A 653 11.16 -20.94 5.81
N TYR A 654 11.33 -21.52 7.01
CA TYR A 654 10.37 -22.45 7.61
C TYR A 654 9.12 -21.75 8.16
N SER A 655 9.27 -20.57 8.77
CA SER A 655 8.18 -19.90 9.50
C SER A 655 7.20 -19.16 8.57
N TYR A 656 7.66 -18.69 7.40
CA TYR A 656 6.84 -17.91 6.46
C TYR A 656 6.37 -18.68 5.23
N SER A 657 6.97 -19.83 4.91
CA SER A 657 6.55 -20.60 3.74
C SER A 657 5.23 -21.30 3.95
N ASP A 658 4.38 -21.33 2.92
CA ASP A 658 3.25 -22.26 2.85
C ASP A 658 3.75 -23.72 2.99
N GLU A 659 3.07 -24.51 3.82
CA GLU A 659 3.40 -25.93 4.05
C GLU A 659 3.42 -26.77 2.75
N LYS A 660 2.68 -26.35 1.72
CA LYS A 660 2.69 -26.97 0.39
C LYS A 660 3.98 -26.69 -0.39
N ILE A 661 4.68 -25.62 -0.06
CA ILE A 661 5.90 -25.16 -0.73
C ILE A 661 7.13 -25.71 0.00
N TYR A 662 7.19 -25.56 1.32
CA TYR A 662 8.33 -26.00 2.12
C TYR A 662 7.90 -26.44 3.52
N ASN A 663 7.88 -27.76 3.73
CA ASN A 663 7.54 -28.37 5.01
C ASN A 663 8.59 -29.44 5.38
N PRO A 664 9.74 -29.03 5.98
CA PRO A 664 10.77 -29.97 6.39
C PRO A 664 10.27 -30.91 7.50
N LYS A 665 10.62 -32.20 7.40
CA LYS A 665 10.23 -33.24 8.38
C LYS A 665 11.46 -33.91 9.01
N GLY A 666 11.23 -34.67 10.08
CA GLY A 666 12.27 -35.51 10.70
C GLY A 666 13.42 -34.71 11.31
N GLN A 667 14.67 -35.08 11.00
CA GLN A 667 15.85 -34.43 11.57
C GLN A 667 15.97 -32.95 11.19
N VAL A 668 15.51 -32.56 9.99
CA VAL A 668 15.59 -31.17 9.52
C VAL A 668 14.68 -30.27 10.35
N LEU A 669 13.46 -30.72 10.65
CA LEU A 669 12.53 -30.00 11.52
C LEU A 669 13.11 -29.82 12.94
N LYS A 670 13.65 -30.89 13.52
CA LYS A 670 14.31 -30.83 14.84
C LYS A 670 15.47 -29.83 14.86
N GLN A 671 16.22 -29.76 13.77
CA GLN A 671 17.29 -28.79 13.61
C GLN A 671 16.75 -27.36 13.57
N VAL A 672 15.71 -27.08 12.77
CA VAL A 672 15.09 -25.74 12.70
C VAL A 672 14.55 -25.30 14.05
N GLN A 673 13.86 -26.19 14.78
CA GLN A 673 13.35 -25.90 16.13
C GLN A 673 14.48 -25.63 17.14
N ALA A 674 15.61 -26.33 17.03
CA ALA A 674 16.79 -26.03 17.85
C ALA A 674 17.41 -24.66 17.50
N LEU A 675 17.38 -24.28 16.22
CA LEU A 675 17.85 -22.97 15.77
C LEU A 675 16.91 -21.84 16.24
N GLN A 676 15.59 -22.05 16.24
CA GLN A 676 14.60 -21.12 16.82
C GLN A 676 14.96 -20.79 18.28
N LYS A 677 15.25 -21.82 19.09
CA LYS A 677 15.73 -21.65 20.46
C LYS A 677 17.07 -20.91 20.56
N LYS A 678 18.03 -21.22 19.68
CA LYS A 678 19.35 -20.57 19.64
C LYS A 678 19.23 -19.07 19.38
N HIS A 679 18.39 -18.68 18.42
CA HIS A 679 18.26 -17.30 17.94
C HIS A 679 17.10 -16.53 18.58
N HIS A 680 16.37 -17.15 19.50
CA HIS A 680 15.19 -16.58 20.17
C HIS A 680 14.09 -16.17 19.17
N LEU A 681 13.77 -17.09 18.26
CA LEU A 681 12.73 -16.94 17.24
C LEU A 681 11.67 -18.04 17.46
N GLU A 682 11.01 -17.97 18.62
CA GLU A 682 10.00 -18.95 19.06
C GLU A 682 8.57 -18.36 19.06
N ASP A 683 8.45 -17.03 19.14
CA ASP A 683 7.20 -16.26 19.19
C ASP A 683 7.11 -15.28 18.02
N ASP A 684 5.91 -15.04 17.50
CA ASP A 684 5.66 -14.20 16.33
C ASP A 684 6.24 -12.78 16.47
N HIS A 685 6.23 -12.19 17.67
CA HIS A 685 6.75 -10.84 17.91
C HIS A 685 8.28 -10.77 17.92
N GLN A 686 8.97 -11.90 17.81
CA GLN A 686 10.43 -11.98 17.70
C GLN A 686 10.89 -11.98 16.24
N TYR A 687 9.96 -12.01 15.29
CA TYR A 687 10.25 -11.98 13.87
C TYR A 687 10.05 -10.58 13.28
N ASP A 688 10.75 -10.31 12.18
CA ASP A 688 10.44 -9.20 11.27
C ASP A 688 9.50 -9.73 10.19
N ASP A 689 8.19 -9.64 10.45
CA ASP A 689 7.14 -10.04 9.51
C ASP A 689 7.23 -9.31 8.17
N GLY A 690 7.68 -8.04 8.18
CA GLY A 690 7.86 -7.27 6.96
C GLY A 690 8.94 -7.85 6.07
N LEU A 691 10.06 -8.30 6.66
CA LEU A 691 11.14 -8.97 5.96
C LEU A 691 10.74 -10.38 5.52
N GLY A 692 10.16 -11.18 6.43
CA GLY A 692 9.79 -12.57 6.17
C GLY A 692 8.80 -12.70 5.02
N ASN A 693 7.66 -12.02 5.12
CA ASN A 693 6.62 -12.07 4.09
C ASN A 693 7.13 -11.55 2.74
N ALA A 694 7.93 -10.48 2.73
CA ALA A 694 8.41 -9.91 1.48
C ALA A 694 9.50 -10.75 0.80
N VAL A 695 10.23 -11.58 1.55
CA VAL A 695 11.13 -12.59 0.96
C VAL A 695 10.32 -13.77 0.44
N ASP A 696 9.36 -14.25 1.22
CA ASP A 696 8.49 -15.37 0.84
C ASP A 696 7.73 -15.07 -0.46
N GLU A 697 7.10 -13.89 -0.58
CA GLU A 697 6.35 -13.48 -1.77
C GLU A 697 7.18 -13.57 -3.06
N ILE A 698 8.45 -13.12 -2.99
CA ILE A 698 9.37 -13.17 -4.12
C ILE A 698 9.73 -14.62 -4.47
N VAL A 699 10.04 -15.43 -3.47
CA VAL A 699 10.58 -16.79 -3.64
C VAL A 699 9.47 -17.77 -4.02
N ALA A 700 8.31 -17.69 -3.37
CA ALA A 700 7.13 -18.52 -3.63
C ALA A 700 6.61 -18.32 -5.05
N LYS A 701 6.59 -17.08 -5.54
CA LYS A 701 6.24 -16.78 -6.94
C LYS A 701 7.20 -17.47 -7.91
N VAL A 702 8.51 -17.29 -7.72
CA VAL A 702 9.52 -17.95 -8.55
C VAL A 702 9.42 -19.48 -8.49
N TRP A 703 9.18 -20.04 -7.30
CA TRP A 703 9.00 -21.47 -7.13
C TRP A 703 7.80 -21.95 -7.94
N LYS A 704 6.64 -21.28 -7.82
CA LYS A 704 5.41 -21.62 -8.54
C LYS A 704 5.62 -21.56 -10.06
N ASP A 705 6.29 -20.52 -10.53
CA ASP A 705 6.52 -20.30 -11.97
C ASP A 705 7.52 -21.29 -12.58
N LYS A 706 8.46 -21.83 -11.79
CA LYS A 706 9.60 -22.62 -12.31
C LYS A 706 9.61 -24.08 -11.90
N GLN A 707 8.87 -24.48 -10.87
CA GLN A 707 8.81 -25.87 -10.42
C GLN A 707 8.32 -26.78 -11.56
N SER A 708 7.23 -26.40 -12.24
CA SER A 708 6.70 -27.15 -13.37
C SER A 708 7.68 -27.22 -14.53
N VAL A 709 8.43 -26.15 -14.82
CA VAL A 709 9.46 -26.15 -15.86
C VAL A 709 10.62 -27.10 -15.53
N LEU A 710 11.05 -27.18 -14.27
CA LEU A 710 12.07 -28.13 -13.82
C LEU A 710 11.58 -29.59 -13.89
N GLU A 711 10.31 -29.84 -13.53
CA GLU A 711 9.66 -31.14 -13.69
C GLU A 711 9.69 -31.56 -15.17
N ILE A 712 9.31 -30.66 -16.08
CA ILE A 712 9.41 -30.90 -17.54
C ILE A 712 10.86 -31.15 -17.97
N GLN A 713 11.83 -30.36 -17.52
CA GLN A 713 13.24 -30.58 -17.89
C GLN A 713 13.75 -31.95 -17.45
N ASN A 714 13.27 -32.49 -16.32
CA ASN A 714 13.59 -33.85 -15.90
C ASN A 714 12.88 -34.90 -16.77
N LEU A 715 11.62 -34.69 -17.14
CA LEU A 715 10.91 -35.55 -18.09
C LEU A 715 11.59 -35.55 -19.47
N VAL A 716 12.10 -34.40 -19.94
CA VAL A 716 12.86 -34.30 -21.20
C VAL A 716 14.11 -35.17 -21.16
N LYS A 717 14.84 -35.21 -20.03
CA LYS A 717 16.01 -36.09 -19.87
C LYS A 717 15.64 -37.57 -19.98
N LYS A 718 14.44 -37.96 -19.50
CA LYS A 718 13.97 -39.35 -19.48
C LYS A 718 13.35 -39.79 -20.81
N TYR A 719 12.42 -39.01 -21.36
CA TYR A 719 11.55 -39.40 -22.47
C TYR A 719 11.97 -38.86 -23.84
N LYS A 720 12.93 -37.92 -23.90
CA LYS A 720 13.64 -37.40 -25.09
C LYS A 720 12.80 -36.67 -26.16
N THR A 721 11.54 -37.03 -26.40
CA THR A 721 10.68 -36.39 -27.41
C THR A 721 9.60 -35.53 -26.76
N THR A 722 9.24 -34.40 -27.38
CA THR A 722 8.19 -33.50 -26.88
C THR A 722 6.85 -34.22 -26.70
N GLU A 723 6.48 -35.11 -27.63
CA GLU A 723 5.21 -35.86 -27.56
C GLU A 723 5.21 -36.84 -26.38
N ALA A 724 6.31 -37.55 -26.13
CA ALA A 724 6.40 -38.44 -24.98
C ALA A 724 6.39 -37.67 -23.66
N VAL A 725 7.06 -36.51 -23.60
CA VAL A 725 7.03 -35.64 -22.41
C VAL A 725 5.62 -35.11 -22.15
N PHE A 726 4.91 -34.65 -23.19
CA PHE A 726 3.53 -34.19 -23.07
C PHE A 726 2.63 -35.30 -22.53
N ALA A 727 2.63 -36.47 -23.19
CA ALA A 727 1.76 -37.58 -22.80
C ALA A 727 2.02 -38.02 -21.37
N GLN A 728 3.29 -38.12 -20.97
CA GLN A 728 3.67 -38.54 -19.61
C GLN A 728 3.28 -37.51 -18.56
N TYR A 729 3.48 -36.22 -18.82
CA TYR A 729 3.07 -35.17 -17.89
C TYR A 729 1.55 -35.13 -17.72
N TYR A 730 0.81 -35.18 -18.83
CA TYR A 730 -0.65 -35.21 -18.81
C TYR A 730 -1.17 -36.42 -18.04
N MET A 731 -0.63 -37.62 -18.30
CA MET A 731 -1.05 -38.83 -17.58
C MET A 731 -0.79 -38.75 -16.08
N GLN A 732 0.40 -38.27 -15.68
CA GLN A 732 0.76 -38.11 -14.27
C GLN A 732 -0.18 -37.16 -13.51
N LYS A 733 -0.57 -36.05 -14.13
CA LYS A 733 -1.49 -35.10 -13.52
C LYS A 733 -2.93 -35.60 -13.52
N PHE A 734 -3.36 -36.27 -14.59
CA PHE A 734 -4.70 -36.85 -14.66
C PHE A 734 -4.89 -37.96 -13.60
N GLU A 735 -3.92 -38.88 -13.45
CA GLU A 735 -3.95 -39.95 -12.46
C GLU A 735 -3.81 -39.45 -11.00
N ALA A 736 -3.32 -38.22 -10.79
CA ALA A 736 -3.26 -37.62 -9.46
C ALA A 736 -4.64 -37.23 -8.92
N GLU A 737 -5.61 -37.00 -9.82
CA GLU A 737 -6.96 -36.54 -9.49
C GLU A 737 -8.05 -37.56 -9.87
N ASN A 738 -7.71 -38.60 -10.65
CA ASN A 738 -8.65 -39.59 -11.18
C ASN A 738 -8.12 -41.02 -11.05
N GLU A 739 -8.97 -41.96 -10.68
CA GLU A 739 -8.65 -43.40 -10.72
C GLU A 739 -8.92 -43.98 -12.11
N ILE A 740 -7.94 -44.70 -12.68
CA ILE A 740 -8.07 -45.36 -13.99
C ILE A 740 -8.24 -46.86 -13.79
N GLU A 741 -9.35 -47.42 -14.26
CA GLU A 741 -9.57 -48.86 -14.20
C GLU A 741 -8.58 -49.63 -15.09
N LYS A 742 -8.22 -50.86 -14.69
CA LYS A 742 -7.27 -51.69 -15.45
C LYS A 742 -7.68 -51.93 -16.90
N GLY A 743 -8.99 -52.04 -17.18
CA GLY A 743 -9.52 -52.25 -18.53
C GLY A 743 -9.40 -51.01 -19.43
N GLN A 744 -9.39 -49.81 -18.84
CA GLN A 744 -9.39 -48.52 -19.52
C GLN A 744 -7.97 -47.97 -19.78
N ARG A 745 -6.95 -48.60 -19.20
CA ARG A 745 -5.56 -48.11 -19.25
C ARG A 745 -5.04 -47.96 -20.68
N ALA A 746 -5.41 -48.87 -21.58
CA ALA A 746 -4.99 -48.83 -22.97
C ALA A 746 -5.58 -47.61 -23.71
N ASP A 747 -6.85 -47.31 -23.48
CA ASP A 747 -7.55 -46.18 -24.08
C ASP A 747 -7.08 -44.85 -23.51
N PHE A 748 -6.84 -44.79 -22.19
CA PHE A 748 -6.21 -43.62 -21.55
C PHE A 748 -4.85 -43.27 -22.17
N ILE A 749 -3.96 -44.27 -22.34
CA ILE A 749 -2.64 -44.06 -22.95
C ILE A 749 -2.78 -43.63 -24.42
N LYS A 750 -3.73 -44.22 -25.16
CA LYS A 750 -4.03 -43.86 -26.55
C LYS A 750 -4.50 -42.40 -26.63
N THR A 751 -5.41 -41.96 -25.76
CA THR A 751 -5.90 -40.58 -25.69
C THR A 751 -4.78 -39.60 -25.37
N ALA A 752 -3.97 -39.87 -24.33
CA ALA A 752 -2.85 -39.01 -23.97
C ALA A 752 -1.83 -38.83 -25.11
N LYS A 753 -1.58 -39.89 -25.91
CA LYS A 753 -0.72 -39.82 -27.12
C LYS A 753 -1.34 -38.95 -28.21
N ILE A 754 -2.66 -38.97 -28.40
CA ILE A 754 -3.34 -38.13 -29.39
C ILE A 754 -3.34 -36.66 -28.95
N LEU A 755 -3.54 -36.38 -27.66
CA LEU A 755 -3.40 -35.05 -27.09
C LEU A 755 -1.97 -34.50 -27.27
N ALA A 756 -0.95 -35.35 -27.05
CA ALA A 756 0.44 -34.99 -27.30
C ALA A 756 0.75 -34.66 -28.77
N LYS A 757 0.18 -35.41 -29.73
CA LYS A 757 0.27 -35.09 -31.16
C LYS A 757 -0.46 -33.81 -31.50
N SER A 758 -1.58 -33.53 -30.83
CA SER A 758 -2.33 -32.29 -30.99
C SER A 758 -1.49 -31.10 -30.57
N TYR A 759 -0.80 -31.19 -29.42
CA TYR A 759 0.16 -30.17 -28.98
C TYR A 759 1.23 -29.87 -30.04
N THR A 760 1.94 -30.88 -30.54
CA THR A 760 3.01 -30.66 -31.55
C THR A 760 2.46 -30.17 -32.88
N ALA A 761 1.25 -30.59 -33.27
CA ALA A 761 0.56 -30.08 -34.44
C ALA A 761 0.21 -28.58 -34.29
N PHE A 762 -0.28 -28.14 -33.12
CA PHE A 762 -0.51 -26.73 -32.83
C PHE A 762 0.79 -25.92 -32.88
N LYS A 763 1.87 -26.36 -32.19
CA LYS A 763 3.18 -25.65 -32.23
C LYS A 763 3.76 -25.52 -33.64
N ARG A 764 3.34 -26.38 -34.57
CA ARG A 764 3.77 -26.38 -35.98
C ARG A 764 2.77 -25.71 -36.92
N ASN A 765 1.65 -25.17 -36.41
CA ASN A 765 0.53 -24.64 -37.20
C ASN A 765 -0.01 -25.67 -38.23
N LYS A 766 -0.11 -26.94 -37.83
CA LYS A 766 -0.56 -28.08 -38.65
C LYS A 766 -1.73 -28.84 -38.02
N PHE A 767 -2.39 -28.28 -37.02
CA PHE A 767 -3.56 -28.92 -36.40
C PHE A 767 -4.76 -28.93 -37.36
N ASN A 768 -5.41 -30.08 -37.48
CA ASN A 768 -6.63 -30.30 -38.26
C ASN A 768 -7.38 -31.53 -37.71
N ASP A 769 -8.59 -31.78 -38.20
CA ASP A 769 -9.46 -32.85 -37.70
C ASP A 769 -8.86 -34.27 -37.85
N GLN A 770 -7.90 -34.49 -38.77
CA GLN A 770 -7.22 -35.79 -38.89
C GLN A 770 -6.31 -36.11 -37.70
N VAL A 771 -5.86 -35.09 -36.96
CA VAL A 771 -4.99 -35.28 -35.79
C VAL A 771 -5.76 -35.94 -34.64
N VAL A 772 -7.06 -35.67 -34.55
CA VAL A 772 -7.96 -36.22 -33.52
C VAL A 772 -8.73 -37.46 -33.99
N ALA A 773 -8.63 -37.86 -35.27
CA ALA A 773 -9.33 -38.99 -35.91
C ALA A 773 -9.26 -40.34 -35.16
N GLY A 774 -8.26 -40.52 -34.29
CA GLY A 774 -8.10 -41.73 -33.48
C GLY A 774 -8.87 -41.74 -32.15
N LEU A 775 -9.56 -40.65 -31.79
CA LEU A 775 -10.40 -40.55 -30.59
C LEU A 775 -11.78 -41.13 -30.89
N ASP A 776 -12.16 -42.16 -30.12
CA ASP A 776 -13.50 -42.75 -30.10
C ASP A 776 -14.35 -42.08 -29.02
N GLN A 777 -15.60 -42.52 -28.87
CA GLN A 777 -16.54 -41.92 -27.92
C GLN A 777 -16.07 -42.10 -26.47
N ASP A 778 -15.46 -43.24 -26.16
CA ASP A 778 -14.93 -43.58 -24.84
C ASP A 778 -13.67 -42.75 -24.50
N ALA A 779 -12.93 -42.27 -25.51
CA ALA A 779 -11.79 -41.39 -25.31
C ALA A 779 -12.15 -40.06 -24.63
N THR A 780 -13.42 -39.61 -24.71
CA THR A 780 -13.86 -38.34 -24.11
C THR A 780 -13.78 -38.32 -22.60
N GLU A 781 -13.88 -39.48 -21.93
CA GLU A 781 -13.74 -39.60 -20.47
C GLU A 781 -12.31 -39.31 -19.99
N PHE A 782 -11.32 -39.38 -20.89
CA PHE A 782 -9.91 -39.15 -20.59
C PHE A 782 -9.40 -37.78 -21.05
N ILE A 783 -10.27 -36.92 -21.57
CA ILE A 783 -9.94 -35.56 -22.04
C ILE A 783 -10.42 -34.51 -21.05
N ASP A 784 -9.48 -34.04 -20.23
CA ASP A 784 -9.64 -32.82 -19.44
C ASP A 784 -9.00 -31.66 -20.23
N TYR A 785 -9.86 -30.77 -20.73
CA TYR A 785 -9.46 -29.62 -21.53
C TYR A 785 -8.68 -28.58 -20.73
N ASP A 786 -8.99 -28.41 -19.45
CA ASP A 786 -8.27 -27.51 -18.57
C ASP A 786 -6.88 -28.08 -18.26
N LEU A 787 -6.76 -29.39 -18.02
CA LEU A 787 -5.48 -30.06 -17.86
C LEU A 787 -4.66 -30.05 -19.15
N PHE A 788 -5.29 -30.21 -20.31
CA PHE A 788 -4.64 -30.08 -21.62
C PHE A 788 -4.05 -28.68 -21.79
N LYS A 789 -4.84 -27.64 -21.51
CA LYS A 789 -4.40 -26.23 -21.56
C LYS A 789 -3.23 -25.97 -20.62
N GLN A 790 -3.30 -26.46 -19.39
CA GLN A 790 -2.21 -26.32 -18.40
C GLN A 790 -0.93 -27.02 -18.88
N THR A 791 -1.06 -28.26 -19.35
CA THR A 791 0.07 -29.04 -19.90
C THR A 791 0.68 -28.33 -21.11
N TYR A 792 -0.15 -27.80 -22.01
CA TYR A 792 0.28 -27.03 -23.17
C TYR A 792 1.12 -25.81 -22.78
N GLN A 793 0.63 -25.04 -21.82
CA GLN A 793 1.30 -23.84 -21.33
C GLN A 793 2.66 -24.20 -20.72
N ILE A 794 2.69 -25.16 -19.79
CA ILE A 794 3.90 -25.57 -19.07
C ILE A 794 4.99 -26.08 -20.03
N LEU A 795 4.63 -26.85 -21.06
CA LEU A 795 5.59 -27.31 -22.06
C LEU A 795 6.06 -26.18 -23.00
N SER A 796 5.19 -25.21 -23.29
CA SER A 796 5.56 -24.01 -24.04
C SER A 796 6.54 -23.13 -23.27
N ASP A 797 6.33 -22.97 -21.96
CA ASP A 797 7.20 -22.22 -21.04
C ASP A 797 8.57 -22.90 -20.90
N ALA A 798 8.59 -24.25 -20.93
CA ALA A 798 9.79 -25.06 -21.05
C ALA A 798 10.44 -25.03 -22.44
N LYS A 799 9.88 -24.27 -23.39
CA LYS A 799 10.35 -24.07 -24.78
C LYS A 799 10.39 -25.35 -25.61
N LEU A 800 9.51 -26.31 -25.33
CA LEU A 800 9.35 -27.52 -26.13
C LEU A 800 8.43 -27.27 -27.33
N LYS A 801 8.85 -27.72 -28.51
CA LYS A 801 8.11 -27.58 -29.78
C LYS A 801 7.58 -28.92 -30.30
#